data_AF-A0A941VYT6-F1
#
_entry.id   AF-A0A941VYT6-F1
#
_cell.length_a   1.000
_cell.length_b   1.000
_cell.length_c   1.000
_cell.angle_alpha   90.00
_cell.angle_beta   90.00
_cell.angle_gamma   90.00
#
_symmetry.space_group_name_H-M   'P 1'
#
loop_
_entity.id
_entity.type
_entity.pdbx_description
1 polymer ?
#
loop_
_entity_poly.entity_id
_entity_poly.type
_entity_poly.pdbx_seq_one_letter_code
_entity_poly.pdbx_strand_id
1 'polypeptide(L)'
;MEDISSKSKEIWNTLKTRWIIISIFAAIFTTGLVIGLLLKSGGRPGETTLSIGTPDSKTLFWTCSMHPQIQKQQPGKCPICGMDLIPVTSTGKDKKTEGMRQIVISDAARELMNIQTTPVERRYVTAEVRMVGKVDYDETRVGYITAWISGRLDRLYVDYMGIEVKKGDHMVYIYSPELYSTQDELIQVLKRSREQAGVTSVFPDVSDLVEPVRERLRLWGMTKEQIQEIEKSEKPSDHLTIYAPMSGVVIKKNRQEGDYVNVGDRIYTVADLSRVWVMLDAYESDLVWLRYGQEITFTTEAYPGEKFVGRIAFIEPILNEKTRTVKVRVNVPNLSGKLKPEMFVHGIVHTQISTGGKVIDPHLVGKWISPMHPEIVKDNPGECDVCGMSLVRAESLGYVTADSKKDPKPLVIPVTAALVTGTRAIVYVELPGTDEPTFEGREIVLGPRAGNYYLVRSGLKEGEIVVTNGNFKIDSAIQIQAKPSMMTPEGGGGGGHQHGGGEKPSKSGQEKTMVPGGVQAEFQSRLQRLESAYEAIAKAVELKDITLFRNEFQVFGEALGKVDGKLLAGHLRMLWDELSMLLNNDVVEGRNIKKLAEMERLFNVLTNNMNRVREQFGTSHDAQSSQPSQHHEVSSVFQSQLVKLWEAYLSLQQALASDNFSLAQQAVTHFQTSLSEVDAEPLAEDAHEVWKKENFKFTQILQNMSQSEDLKTIREKFSLLSNETRVLINTFGPGGFETVYQMHCPMVFDGKGAMWLQGDKEVRNPYFGQAMLKCADRTKLISKEKDIDHKGGHHHE
;
A
#
# COMPACT_ATOMS: atom_id res chain seq x y z
N MET A 1 -33.86 -88.02 -47.32
CA MET A 1 -32.39 -87.99 -47.29
C MET A 1 -31.95 -86.59 -46.90
N GLU A 2 -31.54 -86.50 -45.64
CA GLU A 2 -30.42 -85.71 -45.10
C GLU A 2 -30.35 -84.18 -45.12
N ASP A 3 -31.34 -83.41 -45.59
CA ASP A 3 -31.22 -81.93 -45.54
C ASP A 3 -32.41 -81.17 -44.92
N ILE A 4 -33.20 -81.83 -44.08
CA ILE A 4 -34.27 -81.18 -43.26
C ILE A 4 -34.02 -81.37 -41.75
N SER A 5 -33.06 -82.20 -41.35
CA SER A 5 -32.77 -82.50 -39.94
C SER A 5 -31.69 -81.58 -39.31
N SER A 6 -30.89 -80.85 -40.08
CA SER A 6 -29.84 -79.97 -39.55
C SER A 6 -30.37 -78.55 -39.26
N LYS A 7 -31.18 -77.99 -40.16
CA LYS A 7 -31.81 -76.67 -39.99
C LYS A 7 -32.84 -76.61 -38.86
N SER A 8 -33.53 -77.71 -38.54
CA SER A 8 -34.46 -77.74 -37.42
C SER A 8 -33.75 -77.72 -36.06
N LYS A 9 -32.56 -78.32 -35.94
CA LYS A 9 -31.75 -78.32 -34.71
C LYS A 9 -31.09 -76.97 -34.44
N GLU A 10 -30.65 -76.24 -35.46
CA GLU A 10 -30.11 -74.88 -35.30
C GLU A 10 -31.18 -73.86 -34.89
N ILE A 11 -32.39 -73.97 -35.45
CA ILE A 11 -33.53 -73.13 -35.05
C ILE A 11 -33.97 -73.46 -33.62
N TRP A 12 -33.95 -74.73 -33.21
CA TRP A 12 -34.27 -75.12 -31.84
C TRP A 12 -33.21 -74.68 -30.83
N ASN A 13 -31.93 -74.73 -31.18
CA ASN A 13 -30.86 -74.25 -30.29
C ASN A 13 -30.88 -72.72 -30.17
N THR A 14 -31.10 -71.97 -31.25
CA THR A 14 -31.23 -70.51 -31.19
C THR A 14 -32.48 -70.06 -30.41
N LEU A 15 -33.60 -70.79 -30.52
CA LEU A 15 -34.78 -70.58 -29.69
C LEU A 15 -34.53 -70.91 -28.21
N LYS A 16 -33.80 -72.01 -27.91
CA LYS A 16 -33.40 -72.35 -26.53
C LYS A 16 -32.48 -71.30 -25.92
N THR A 17 -31.48 -70.81 -26.65
CA THR A 17 -30.57 -69.78 -26.14
C THR A 17 -31.30 -68.45 -25.92
N ARG A 18 -32.24 -68.07 -26.80
CA ARG A 18 -33.10 -66.89 -26.58
C ARG A 18 -34.04 -67.09 -25.39
N TRP A 19 -34.61 -68.28 -25.21
CA TRP A 19 -35.43 -68.58 -24.03
C TRP A 19 -34.62 -68.54 -22.74
N ILE A 20 -33.39 -69.08 -22.71
CA ILE A 20 -32.50 -69.01 -21.54
C ILE A 20 -32.13 -67.56 -21.21
N ILE A 21 -31.80 -66.74 -22.21
CA ILE A 21 -31.49 -65.31 -22.00
C ILE A 21 -32.75 -64.56 -21.51
N ILE A 22 -33.93 -64.83 -22.09
CA ILE A 22 -35.19 -64.24 -21.63
C ILE A 22 -35.53 -64.71 -20.21
N SER A 23 -35.27 -65.97 -19.86
CA SER A 23 -35.47 -66.49 -18.49
C SER A 23 -34.49 -65.87 -17.49
N ILE A 24 -33.25 -65.59 -17.87
CA ILE A 24 -32.26 -64.90 -17.03
C ILE A 24 -32.67 -63.42 -16.85
N PHE A 25 -33.08 -62.73 -17.91
CA PHE A 25 -33.59 -61.36 -17.81
C PHE A 25 -34.89 -61.28 -17.02
N ALA A 26 -35.79 -62.25 -17.18
CA ALA A 26 -37.01 -62.35 -16.38
C ALA A 26 -36.68 -62.63 -14.91
N ALA A 27 -35.70 -63.49 -14.61
CA ALA A 27 -35.25 -63.75 -13.24
C ALA A 27 -34.62 -62.50 -12.60
N ILE A 28 -33.78 -61.76 -13.33
CA ILE A 28 -33.19 -60.49 -12.86
C ILE A 28 -34.29 -59.45 -12.65
N PHE A 29 -35.27 -59.37 -13.56
CA PHE A 29 -36.40 -58.46 -13.44
C PHE A 29 -37.32 -58.83 -12.28
N THR A 30 -37.60 -60.12 -12.04
CA THR A 30 -38.38 -60.57 -10.88
C THR A 30 -37.62 -60.37 -9.58
N THR A 31 -36.29 -60.55 -9.58
CA THR A 31 -35.47 -60.30 -8.38
C THR A 31 -35.38 -58.80 -8.08
N GLY A 32 -35.22 -57.96 -9.09
CA GLY A 32 -35.28 -56.50 -8.97
C GLY A 32 -36.67 -55.97 -8.59
N LEU A 33 -37.74 -56.62 -9.05
CA LEU A 33 -39.12 -56.27 -8.72
C LEU A 33 -39.52 -56.76 -7.32
N VAL A 34 -38.99 -57.89 -6.84
CA VAL A 34 -39.17 -58.37 -5.47
C VAL A 34 -38.35 -57.53 -4.48
N ILE A 35 -37.11 -57.14 -4.80
CA ILE A 35 -36.31 -56.20 -3.99
C ILE A 35 -36.95 -54.81 -4.01
N GLY A 36 -37.47 -54.37 -5.16
CA GLY A 36 -38.21 -53.11 -5.30
C GLY A 36 -39.56 -53.12 -4.55
N LEU A 37 -40.23 -54.26 -4.44
CA LEU A 37 -41.47 -54.41 -3.66
C LEU A 37 -41.19 -54.55 -2.15
N LEU A 38 -40.08 -55.18 -1.75
CA LEU A 38 -39.64 -55.27 -0.35
C LEU A 38 -39.07 -53.93 0.16
N LEU A 39 -38.54 -53.07 -0.71
CA LEU A 39 -38.20 -51.67 -0.40
C LEU A 39 -39.40 -50.71 -0.50
N LYS A 40 -40.58 -51.21 -0.92
CA LYS A 40 -41.80 -50.42 -1.12
C LYS A 40 -42.95 -50.88 -0.20
N SER A 41 -42.61 -51.32 1.00
CA SER A 41 -43.54 -51.41 2.13
C SER A 41 -43.33 -50.22 3.07
N GLY A 42 -44.05 -49.12 2.82
CA GLY A 42 -44.17 -48.02 3.79
C GLY A 42 -44.49 -46.64 3.22
N GLY A 43 -45.75 -46.42 2.80
CA GLY A 43 -46.37 -45.07 2.81
C GLY A 43 -46.56 -44.36 1.47
N ARG A 44 -47.83 -44.14 1.09
CA ARG A 44 -48.29 -43.28 -0.02
C ARG A 44 -48.04 -41.78 0.27
N PRO A 45 -47.76 -40.92 -0.72
CA PRO A 45 -47.89 -39.48 -0.54
C PRO A 45 -49.38 -39.12 -0.60
N GLY A 46 -50.00 -39.00 0.57
CA GLY A 46 -51.25 -38.28 0.72
C GLY A 46 -50.95 -36.79 0.79
N GLU A 47 -51.80 -35.97 0.16
CA GLU A 47 -51.91 -34.55 0.47
C GLU A 47 -52.00 -34.40 1.99
N THR A 48 -50.93 -33.87 2.58
CA THR A 48 -50.93 -33.43 3.96
C THR A 48 -50.29 -32.05 3.91
N THR A 49 -51.15 -31.06 4.06
CA THR A 49 -50.84 -29.80 4.74
C THR A 49 -49.57 -29.95 5.59
N LEU A 50 -48.55 -29.15 5.30
CA LEU A 50 -47.41 -28.97 6.19
C LEU A 50 -47.97 -28.45 7.53
N SER A 51 -48.30 -29.39 8.42
CA SER A 51 -48.37 -29.11 9.84
C SER A 51 -46.95 -28.71 10.21
N ILE A 52 -46.80 -27.42 10.53
CA ILE A 52 -45.69 -26.90 11.31
C ILE A 52 -45.56 -27.85 12.50
N GLY A 53 -44.55 -28.71 12.46
CA GLY A 53 -44.07 -29.37 13.66
C GLY A 53 -43.81 -28.27 14.67
N THR A 54 -44.46 -28.37 15.82
CA THR A 54 -44.23 -27.51 16.97
C THR A 54 -42.74 -27.19 17.09
N PRO A 55 -42.36 -25.91 17.20
CA PRO A 55 -40.97 -25.52 17.19
C PRO A 55 -40.27 -26.21 18.36
N ASP A 56 -39.35 -27.12 18.03
CA ASP A 56 -38.36 -27.54 19.00
C ASP A 56 -37.54 -26.29 19.34
N SER A 57 -37.44 -26.00 20.63
CA SER A 57 -37.28 -24.67 21.21
C SER A 57 -35.88 -24.04 21.08
N LYS A 58 -35.20 -24.20 19.93
CA LYS A 58 -33.80 -23.75 19.73
C LYS A 58 -33.46 -23.19 18.34
N THR A 59 -34.43 -22.67 17.59
CA THR A 59 -34.16 -21.85 16.39
C THR A 59 -34.13 -20.38 16.79
N LEU A 60 -32.99 -19.68 16.61
CA LEU A 60 -32.86 -18.27 16.98
C LEU A 60 -33.51 -17.35 15.93
N PHE A 61 -33.15 -17.54 14.66
CA PHE A 61 -33.73 -16.86 13.49
C PHE A 61 -33.31 -17.58 12.20
N TRP A 62 -33.90 -17.21 11.06
CA TRP A 62 -33.63 -17.74 9.71
C TRP A 62 -32.96 -16.66 8.87
N THR A 63 -31.89 -16.99 8.14
CA THR A 63 -31.14 -16.02 7.31
C THR A 63 -30.81 -16.50 5.91
N CYS A 64 -30.57 -15.58 4.98
CA CYS A 64 -30.19 -15.89 3.60
C CYS A 64 -28.66 -15.93 3.46
N SER A 65 -28.10 -16.98 2.87
CA SER A 65 -26.65 -17.11 2.64
C SER A 65 -26.02 -15.95 1.87
N MET A 66 -26.79 -15.32 0.98
CA MET A 66 -26.35 -14.20 0.15
C MET A 66 -26.68 -12.83 0.74
N HIS A 67 -27.67 -12.77 1.64
CA HIS A 67 -28.10 -11.54 2.31
C HIS A 67 -28.28 -11.82 3.80
N PRO A 68 -27.17 -11.96 4.57
CA PRO A 68 -27.21 -12.36 5.98
C PRO A 68 -28.01 -11.38 6.87
N GLN A 69 -28.25 -10.18 6.34
CA GLN A 69 -29.06 -9.11 6.91
C GLN A 69 -30.55 -9.47 7.00
N ILE A 70 -31.05 -10.40 6.19
CA ILE A 70 -32.45 -10.83 6.22
C ILE A 70 -32.60 -11.88 7.32
N GLN A 71 -32.89 -11.43 8.54
CA GLN A 71 -33.18 -12.32 9.67
C GLN A 71 -34.70 -12.39 9.89
N LYS A 72 -35.29 -13.57 9.72
CA LYS A 72 -36.71 -13.80 9.99
C LYS A 72 -36.90 -14.80 11.11
N GLN A 73 -37.95 -14.63 11.91
CA GLN A 73 -38.32 -15.59 12.96
C GLN A 73 -38.87 -16.92 12.39
N GLN A 74 -39.17 -16.96 11.09
CA GLN A 74 -39.83 -18.07 10.41
C GLN A 74 -39.18 -18.38 9.05
N PRO A 75 -39.24 -19.64 8.58
CA PRO A 75 -38.78 -20.01 7.25
C PRO A 75 -39.49 -19.21 6.16
N GLY A 76 -38.82 -18.96 5.04
CA GLY A 76 -39.40 -18.23 3.92
C GLY A 76 -38.36 -17.91 2.86
N LYS A 77 -38.72 -17.13 1.84
CA LYS A 77 -37.77 -16.67 0.82
C LYS A 77 -37.15 -15.32 1.18
N CYS A 78 -35.89 -15.15 0.80
CA CYS A 78 -35.18 -13.89 0.87
C CYS A 78 -35.85 -12.87 -0.07
N PRO A 79 -36.28 -11.71 0.41
CA PRO A 79 -36.95 -10.70 -0.41
C PRO A 79 -36.00 -10.00 -1.40
N ILE A 80 -34.68 -10.16 -1.25
CA ILE A 80 -33.69 -9.55 -2.14
C ILE A 80 -33.33 -10.48 -3.32
N CYS A 81 -33.04 -11.76 -3.03
CA CYS A 81 -32.58 -12.71 -4.06
C CYS A 81 -33.51 -13.90 -4.33
N GLY A 82 -34.62 -14.02 -3.60
CA GLY A 82 -35.62 -15.08 -3.83
C GLY A 82 -35.22 -16.49 -3.37
N MET A 83 -34.01 -16.69 -2.85
CA MET A 83 -33.55 -17.97 -2.28
C MET A 83 -34.21 -18.27 -0.93
N ASP A 84 -34.36 -19.54 -0.59
CA ASP A 84 -34.92 -19.97 0.71
C ASP A 84 -33.99 -19.56 1.86
N LEU A 85 -34.59 -19.07 2.95
CA LEU A 85 -33.93 -18.74 4.20
C LEU A 85 -33.56 -20.02 4.93
N ILE A 86 -32.39 -20.01 5.58
CA ILE A 86 -31.76 -21.15 6.24
C ILE A 86 -31.83 -20.91 7.76
N PRO A 87 -32.18 -21.92 8.58
CA PRO A 87 -32.33 -21.73 10.02
C PRO A 87 -30.96 -21.60 10.70
N VAL A 88 -30.83 -20.60 11.57
CA VAL A 88 -29.68 -20.44 12.48
C VAL A 88 -30.07 -21.06 13.83
N THR A 89 -29.53 -22.24 14.08
CA THR A 89 -29.71 -22.97 15.34
C THR A 89 -28.61 -22.63 16.33
N SER A 90 -28.95 -22.48 17.60
CA SER A 90 -27.96 -22.54 18.69
C SER A 90 -27.44 -23.96 18.79
N THR A 91 -26.32 -24.25 18.13
CA THR A 91 -25.63 -25.53 18.30
C THR A 91 -24.83 -25.49 19.59
N GLY A 92 -25.28 -26.29 20.57
CA GLY A 92 -24.39 -26.98 21.50
C GLY A 92 -24.13 -26.31 22.86
N LYS A 93 -24.46 -27.07 23.91
CA LYS A 93 -24.00 -27.03 25.32
C LYS A 93 -22.86 -26.07 25.65
N ASP A 94 -22.97 -25.38 26.79
CA ASP A 94 -21.92 -24.73 27.58
C ASP A 94 -20.49 -25.29 27.36
N LYS A 95 -19.84 -24.86 26.28
CA LYS A 95 -18.41 -25.09 26.02
C LYS A 95 -17.78 -23.70 25.96
N LYS A 96 -16.81 -23.50 26.87
CA LYS A 96 -15.87 -22.38 27.00
C LYS A 96 -16.02 -21.29 25.93
N THR A 97 -16.64 -20.18 26.34
CA THR A 97 -16.37 -18.81 25.90
C THR A 97 -15.57 -18.70 24.59
N GLU A 98 -16.27 -18.72 23.45
CA GLU A 98 -15.69 -18.46 22.13
C GLU A 98 -15.21 -17.00 22.06
N GLY A 99 -13.93 -16.77 21.74
CA GLY A 99 -13.40 -15.41 21.52
C GLY A 99 -14.12 -14.68 20.39
N MET A 100 -14.06 -13.34 20.36
CA MET A 100 -14.85 -12.53 19.42
C MET A 100 -14.62 -12.92 17.94
N ARG A 101 -13.39 -13.28 17.56
CA ARG A 101 -13.00 -13.70 16.21
C ARG A 101 -12.74 -15.21 16.08
N GLN A 102 -13.32 -16.01 16.98
CA GLN A 102 -13.11 -17.45 17.00
C GLN A 102 -14.26 -18.20 16.33
N ILE A 103 -13.93 -19.27 15.62
CA ILE A 103 -14.87 -20.20 15.02
C ILE A 103 -14.42 -21.64 15.27
N VAL A 104 -15.36 -22.47 15.72
CA VAL A 104 -15.18 -23.92 15.83
C VAL A 104 -15.80 -24.57 14.60
N ILE A 105 -15.08 -25.49 13.97
CA ILE A 105 -15.57 -26.25 12.83
C ILE A 105 -15.34 -27.75 13.06
N SER A 106 -16.19 -28.59 12.47
CA SER A 106 -15.99 -30.04 12.53
C SER A 106 -14.85 -30.49 11.62
N ASP A 107 -14.24 -31.65 11.91
CA ASP A 107 -13.18 -32.23 11.07
C ASP A 107 -13.64 -32.47 9.62
N ALA A 108 -14.88 -32.93 9.44
CA ALA A 108 -15.47 -33.08 8.10
C ALA A 108 -15.57 -31.73 7.35
N ALA A 109 -15.92 -30.65 8.06
CA ALA A 109 -15.95 -29.32 7.46
C ALA A 109 -14.54 -28.82 7.12
N ARG A 110 -13.53 -29.14 7.94
CA ARG A 110 -12.12 -28.83 7.67
C ARG A 110 -11.65 -29.48 6.36
N GLU A 111 -11.98 -30.75 6.15
CA GLU A 111 -11.66 -31.49 4.92
C GLU A 111 -12.40 -30.93 3.70
N LEU A 112 -13.71 -30.68 3.80
CA LEU A 112 -14.52 -30.10 2.72
C LEU A 112 -14.05 -28.69 2.33
N MET A 113 -13.60 -27.90 3.32
CA MET A 113 -13.02 -26.60 3.06
C MET A 113 -11.59 -26.67 2.51
N ASN A 114 -10.95 -27.85 2.55
CA ASN A 114 -9.55 -28.09 2.18
C ASN A 114 -8.60 -27.15 2.95
N ILE A 115 -8.81 -27.02 4.26
CA ILE A 115 -8.01 -26.13 5.10
C ILE A 115 -6.61 -26.72 5.24
N GLN A 116 -5.60 -25.94 4.84
CA GLN A 116 -4.18 -26.27 5.02
C GLN A 116 -3.55 -25.26 5.95
N THR A 117 -2.62 -25.72 6.77
CA THR A 117 -1.96 -24.89 7.78
C THR A 117 -0.45 -25.05 7.73
N THR A 118 0.26 -24.09 8.31
CA THR A 118 1.73 -24.08 8.36
C THR A 118 2.17 -23.37 9.64
N PRO A 119 3.22 -23.85 10.33
CA PRO A 119 3.74 -23.16 11.50
C PRO A 119 4.39 -21.82 11.14
N VAL A 120 4.26 -20.83 12.02
CA VAL A 120 4.97 -19.57 11.96
C VAL A 120 6.40 -19.80 12.45
N GLU A 121 7.39 -19.50 11.61
CA GLU A 121 8.80 -19.76 11.89
C GLU A 121 9.63 -18.49 11.84
N ARG A 122 10.73 -18.47 12.59
CA ARG A 122 11.77 -17.45 12.42
C ARG A 122 12.87 -17.93 11.49
N ARG A 123 12.96 -17.34 10.30
CA ARG A 123 13.97 -17.71 9.30
C ARG A 123 14.35 -16.55 8.40
N TYR A 124 15.58 -16.57 7.90
CA TYR A 124 16.00 -15.67 6.84
C TYR A 124 15.23 -16.01 5.57
N VAL A 125 14.65 -15.00 4.96
CA VAL A 125 13.95 -15.10 3.68
C VAL A 125 14.73 -14.33 2.64
N THR A 126 14.75 -14.87 1.42
CA THR A 126 15.40 -14.22 0.28
C THR A 126 14.31 -13.57 -0.57
N ALA A 127 14.42 -12.27 -0.78
CA ALA A 127 13.65 -11.58 -1.82
C ALA A 127 14.37 -11.73 -3.16
N GLU A 128 13.63 -12.13 -4.18
CA GLU A 128 14.09 -12.09 -5.57
C GLU A 128 13.54 -10.83 -6.21
N VAL A 129 14.43 -9.91 -6.58
CA VAL A 129 14.06 -8.74 -7.38
C VAL A 129 14.42 -9.03 -8.82
N ARG A 130 13.39 -9.15 -9.66
CA ARG A 130 13.55 -9.39 -11.10
C ARG A 130 13.46 -8.06 -11.81
N MET A 131 14.48 -7.76 -12.60
CA MET A 131 14.59 -6.54 -13.38
C MET A 131 14.83 -6.89 -14.84
N VAL A 132 14.35 -6.03 -15.72
CA VAL A 132 14.62 -6.09 -17.15
C VAL A 132 15.39 -4.86 -17.55
N GLY A 133 16.15 -4.94 -18.62
CA GLY A 133 16.92 -3.81 -19.07
C GLY A 133 17.73 -4.11 -20.30
N LYS A 134 18.78 -3.31 -20.51
CA LYS A 134 19.68 -3.47 -21.65
C LYS A 134 21.13 -3.20 -21.29
N VAL A 135 22.02 -3.73 -22.11
CA VAL A 135 23.44 -3.34 -22.12
C VAL A 135 23.57 -1.96 -22.76
N ASP A 136 24.39 -1.10 -22.17
CA ASP A 136 24.69 0.24 -22.63
C ASP A 136 26.22 0.48 -22.60
N TYR A 137 26.65 1.55 -23.26
CA TYR A 137 28.03 1.98 -23.26
C TYR A 137 28.43 2.49 -21.88
N ASP A 138 29.68 2.25 -21.49
CA ASP A 138 30.27 2.99 -20.37
C ASP A 138 30.59 4.41 -20.85
N GLU A 139 29.74 5.39 -20.48
CA GLU A 139 29.90 6.78 -20.92
C GLU A 139 31.26 7.38 -20.52
N THR A 140 31.89 6.88 -19.44
CA THR A 140 33.23 7.34 -19.02
C THR A 140 34.34 6.87 -19.96
N ARG A 141 34.03 5.91 -20.84
CA ARG A 141 34.93 5.31 -21.83
C ARG A 141 34.52 5.64 -23.27
N VAL A 142 33.65 6.64 -23.46
CA VAL A 142 33.30 7.17 -24.77
C VAL A 142 34.18 8.39 -25.07
N GLY A 143 34.91 8.33 -26.18
CA GLY A 143 35.69 9.44 -26.72
C GLY A 143 35.12 9.96 -28.03
N TYR A 144 35.43 11.22 -28.32
CA TYR A 144 35.03 11.90 -29.54
C TYR A 144 36.25 12.28 -30.35
N ILE A 145 36.22 11.97 -31.65
CA ILE A 145 37.24 12.42 -32.59
C ILE A 145 36.67 13.64 -33.27
N THR A 146 37.27 14.79 -32.99
CA THR A 146 36.85 16.10 -33.51
C THR A 146 37.83 16.62 -34.56
N ALA A 147 37.35 17.48 -35.45
CA ALA A 147 38.23 18.27 -36.31
C ALA A 147 39.01 19.28 -35.48
N TRP A 148 40.34 19.25 -35.55
CA TRP A 148 41.20 20.27 -34.92
C TRP A 148 41.52 21.45 -35.86
N ILE A 149 41.16 21.32 -37.13
CA ILE A 149 41.32 22.33 -38.16
C ILE A 149 40.10 22.35 -39.07
N SER A 150 39.77 23.52 -39.60
CA SER A 150 38.68 23.67 -40.57
C SER A 150 39.13 23.17 -41.94
N GLY A 151 38.27 22.43 -42.64
CA GLY A 151 38.64 21.84 -43.92
C GLY A 151 37.60 20.88 -44.48
N ARG A 152 37.88 20.36 -45.68
CA ARG A 152 37.06 19.35 -46.36
C ARG A 152 37.60 17.96 -46.07
N LEU A 153 36.72 17.04 -45.69
CA LEU A 153 37.04 15.65 -45.43
C LEU A 153 37.24 14.90 -46.76
N ASP A 154 38.47 14.83 -47.26
CA ASP A 154 38.75 14.24 -48.58
C ASP A 154 38.72 12.70 -48.55
N ARG A 155 39.12 12.09 -47.43
CA ARG A 155 39.02 10.64 -47.24
C ARG A 155 38.79 10.26 -45.78
N LEU A 156 37.94 9.28 -45.55
CA LEU A 156 37.71 8.62 -44.27
C LEU A 156 38.29 7.21 -44.35
N TYR A 157 39.36 6.95 -43.59
CA TYR A 157 39.96 5.60 -43.53
C TYR A 157 39.04 4.61 -42.82
N VAL A 158 38.15 5.10 -41.95
CA VAL A 158 37.09 4.33 -41.28
C VAL A 158 35.74 4.72 -41.88
N ASP A 159 35.26 3.93 -42.82
CA ASP A 159 34.11 4.24 -43.66
C ASP A 159 32.77 3.71 -43.12
N TYR A 160 32.77 2.72 -42.22
CA TYR A 160 31.56 2.21 -41.56
C TYR A 160 31.70 2.09 -40.02
N MET A 161 30.55 1.96 -39.34
CA MET A 161 30.48 1.81 -37.88
C MET A 161 30.76 0.35 -37.46
N GLY A 162 31.27 0.15 -36.25
CA GLY A 162 31.60 -1.16 -35.69
C GLY A 162 33.05 -1.60 -35.91
N ILE A 163 33.86 -0.78 -36.60
CA ILE A 163 35.30 -1.02 -36.76
C ILE A 163 36.01 -0.76 -35.42
N GLU A 164 36.87 -1.71 -35.03
CA GLU A 164 37.80 -1.53 -33.92
C GLU A 164 39.04 -0.74 -34.40
N VAL A 165 39.39 0.30 -33.67
CA VAL A 165 40.54 1.17 -33.93
C VAL A 165 41.46 1.17 -32.72
N LYS A 166 42.76 1.23 -32.98
CA LYS A 166 43.79 1.40 -31.96
C LYS A 166 44.24 2.85 -31.91
N LYS A 167 44.67 3.29 -30.74
CA LYS A 167 45.30 4.61 -30.59
C LYS A 167 46.46 4.74 -31.59
N GLY A 168 46.41 5.79 -32.41
CA GLY A 168 47.38 6.06 -33.47
C GLY A 168 46.96 5.60 -34.86
N ASP A 169 45.84 4.90 -35.03
CA ASP A 169 45.36 4.51 -36.37
C ASP A 169 44.94 5.74 -37.20
N HIS A 170 45.11 5.65 -38.52
CA HIS A 170 44.69 6.69 -39.46
C HIS A 170 43.16 6.73 -39.52
N MET A 171 42.55 7.88 -39.25
CA MET A 171 41.09 8.01 -39.22
C MET A 171 40.56 8.83 -40.38
N VAL A 172 41.13 10.02 -40.59
CA VAL A 172 40.64 11.01 -41.55
C VAL A 172 41.80 11.64 -42.28
N TYR A 173 41.64 11.88 -43.57
CA TYR A 173 42.49 12.72 -44.39
C TYR A 173 41.71 14.00 -44.75
N ILE A 174 42.14 15.14 -44.21
CA ILE A 174 41.44 16.42 -44.33
C ILE A 174 42.27 17.39 -45.17
N TYR A 175 41.64 18.02 -46.17
CA TYR A 175 42.18 19.15 -46.91
C TYR A 175 41.86 20.44 -46.16
N SER A 176 42.86 21.30 -45.92
CA SER A 176 42.67 22.59 -45.24
C SER A 176 43.50 23.71 -45.86
N PRO A 177 42.84 24.76 -46.40
CA PRO A 177 43.54 25.95 -46.88
C PRO A 177 44.27 26.72 -45.77
N GLU A 178 43.68 26.75 -44.57
CA GLU A 178 44.26 27.42 -43.39
C GLU A 178 45.54 26.73 -42.92
N LEU A 179 45.59 25.41 -43.05
CA LEU A 179 46.79 24.64 -42.79
C LEU A 179 47.90 25.03 -43.75
N TYR A 180 47.59 25.04 -45.04
CA TYR A 180 48.55 25.33 -46.08
C TYR A 180 49.17 26.71 -45.89
N SER A 181 48.35 27.75 -45.66
CA SER A 181 48.82 29.12 -45.46
C SER A 181 49.69 29.26 -44.21
N THR A 182 49.34 28.56 -43.12
CA THR A 182 50.10 28.60 -41.86
C THR A 182 51.42 27.84 -41.96
N GLN A 183 51.45 26.71 -42.69
CA GLN A 183 52.71 26.00 -42.96
C GLN A 183 53.64 26.82 -43.84
N ASP A 184 53.11 27.49 -44.88
CA ASP A 184 53.89 28.38 -45.72
C ASP A 184 54.47 29.56 -44.90
N GLU A 185 53.67 30.14 -43.99
CA GLU A 185 54.14 31.14 -43.02
C GLU A 185 55.32 30.61 -42.18
N LEU A 186 55.20 29.42 -41.58
CA LEU A 186 56.27 28.81 -40.78
C LEU A 186 57.56 28.62 -41.60
N ILE A 187 57.43 28.08 -42.81
CA ILE A 187 58.55 27.79 -43.70
C ILE A 187 59.24 29.10 -44.13
N GLN A 188 58.48 30.16 -44.44
CA GLN A 188 59.04 31.46 -44.81
C GLN A 188 59.76 32.13 -43.64
N VAL A 189 59.21 32.07 -42.42
CA VAL A 189 59.85 32.59 -41.21
C VAL A 189 61.16 31.85 -40.94
N LEU A 190 61.18 30.53 -41.08
CA LEU A 190 62.41 29.73 -40.91
C LEU A 190 63.47 30.02 -41.99
N LYS A 191 63.06 30.22 -43.25
CA LYS A 191 63.98 30.63 -44.32
C LYS A 191 64.63 31.98 -44.01
N ARG A 192 63.84 32.98 -43.61
CA ARG A 192 64.35 34.31 -43.22
C ARG A 192 65.26 34.25 -41.99
N SER A 193 64.89 33.48 -40.97
CA SER A 193 65.71 33.27 -39.78
C SER A 193 67.06 32.64 -40.13
N ARG A 194 67.10 31.65 -41.03
CA ARG A 194 68.36 31.06 -41.53
C ARG A 194 69.20 32.03 -42.36
N GLU A 195 68.56 32.87 -43.18
CA GLU A 195 69.24 33.89 -44.00
C GLU A 195 69.80 35.05 -43.16
N GLN A 196 69.17 35.38 -42.03
CA GLN A 196 69.64 36.41 -41.08
C GLN A 196 70.59 35.88 -40.00
N ALA A 197 70.73 34.56 -39.86
CA ALA A 197 71.66 33.92 -38.94
C ALA A 197 73.12 34.26 -39.32
N GLY A 198 73.62 35.37 -38.76
CA GLY A 198 74.96 35.90 -39.04
C GLY A 198 75.03 37.41 -39.29
N VAL A 199 73.90 38.13 -39.35
CA VAL A 199 73.84 39.58 -39.56
C VAL A 199 73.40 40.28 -38.27
N THR A 200 74.22 41.21 -37.76
CA THR A 200 73.94 41.94 -36.51
C THR A 200 72.77 42.92 -36.68
N SER A 201 71.56 42.44 -36.36
CA SER A 201 70.26 43.13 -36.25
C SER A 201 70.14 44.23 -35.18
N VAL A 202 69.55 45.41 -35.44
CA VAL A 202 68.95 46.29 -34.39
C VAL A 202 67.45 45.97 -34.16
N PHE A 203 66.87 45.11 -35.00
CA PHE A 203 65.46 44.70 -34.95
C PHE A 203 65.30 43.38 -34.17
N PRO A 204 64.09 43.06 -33.65
CA PRO A 204 63.83 41.80 -32.95
C PRO A 204 64.23 40.60 -33.81
N ASP A 205 64.78 39.57 -33.16
CA ASP A 205 65.24 38.35 -33.83
C ASP A 205 64.05 37.65 -34.50
N VAL A 206 64.18 37.33 -35.79
CA VAL A 206 63.12 36.65 -36.55
C VAL A 206 62.87 35.24 -36.00
N SER A 207 63.79 34.70 -35.18
CA SER A 207 63.54 33.51 -34.35
C SER A 207 62.32 33.64 -33.45
N ASP A 208 61.99 34.84 -32.96
CA ASP A 208 60.87 35.06 -32.03
C ASP A 208 59.50 34.89 -32.72
N LEU A 209 59.46 34.90 -34.05
CA LEU A 209 58.26 34.67 -34.86
C LEU A 209 58.00 33.20 -35.15
N VAL A 210 58.97 32.31 -34.91
CA VAL A 210 58.83 30.86 -35.15
C VAL A 210 57.92 30.22 -34.10
N GLU A 211 58.13 30.55 -32.83
CA GLU A 211 57.39 29.93 -31.71
C GLU A 211 55.87 30.21 -31.76
N PRO A 212 55.36 31.43 -32.04
CA PRO A 212 53.93 31.66 -32.19
C PRO A 212 53.27 30.83 -33.29
N VAL A 213 53.97 30.58 -34.41
CA VAL A 213 53.44 29.80 -35.53
C VAL A 213 53.47 28.29 -35.20
N ARG A 214 54.53 27.81 -34.55
CA ARG A 214 54.59 26.45 -33.98
C ARG A 214 53.46 26.20 -33.00
N GLU A 215 53.22 27.15 -32.11
CA GLU A 215 52.16 27.05 -31.11
C GLU A 215 50.78 27.03 -31.77
N ARG A 216 50.55 27.82 -32.83
CA ARG A 216 49.31 27.76 -33.61
C ARG A 216 49.06 26.37 -34.21
N LEU A 217 50.06 25.77 -34.85
CA LEU A 217 49.97 24.41 -35.42
C LEU A 217 49.76 23.34 -34.34
N ARG A 218 50.42 23.50 -33.17
CA ARG A 218 50.25 22.62 -32.01
C ARG A 218 48.82 22.69 -31.45
N LEU A 219 48.24 23.88 -31.38
CA LEU A 219 46.85 24.10 -30.93
C LEU A 219 45.84 23.50 -31.92
N TRP A 220 46.16 23.43 -33.21
CA TRP A 220 45.40 22.69 -34.22
C TRP A 220 45.65 21.17 -34.20
N GLY A 221 46.23 20.65 -33.11
CA GLY A 221 46.33 19.22 -32.85
C GLY A 221 47.47 18.52 -33.59
N MET A 222 48.39 19.25 -34.23
CA MET A 222 49.58 18.65 -34.82
C MET A 222 50.54 18.17 -33.73
N THR A 223 51.10 16.97 -33.93
CA THR A 223 52.14 16.42 -33.07
C THR A 223 53.47 17.15 -33.28
N LYS A 224 54.37 17.09 -32.29
CA LYS A 224 55.70 17.72 -32.40
C LYS A 224 56.48 17.14 -33.58
N GLU A 225 56.29 15.86 -33.83
CA GLU A 225 56.91 15.10 -34.92
C GLU A 225 56.41 15.63 -36.29
N GLN A 226 55.09 15.86 -36.43
CA GLN A 226 54.52 16.45 -37.64
C GLN A 226 55.01 17.88 -37.88
N ILE A 227 55.12 18.71 -36.82
CA ILE A 227 55.64 20.07 -36.95
C ILE A 227 57.10 20.03 -37.41
N GLN A 228 57.95 19.19 -36.80
CA GLN A 228 59.34 19.02 -37.21
C GLN A 228 59.49 18.51 -38.64
N GLU A 229 58.56 17.67 -39.11
CA GLU A 229 58.54 17.20 -40.50
C GLU A 229 58.27 18.35 -41.47
N ILE A 230 57.34 19.26 -41.14
CA ILE A 230 57.05 20.47 -41.94
C ILE A 230 58.28 21.39 -42.01
N GLU A 231 58.99 21.57 -40.89
CA GLU A 231 60.21 22.38 -40.83
C GLU A 231 61.34 21.83 -41.71
N LYS A 232 61.38 20.50 -41.89
CA LYS A 232 62.34 19.82 -42.77
C LYS A 232 61.87 19.77 -44.23
N SER A 233 60.57 19.69 -44.46
CA SER A 233 59.92 19.46 -45.77
C SER A 233 60.17 20.60 -46.77
N GLU A 234 60.43 21.83 -46.30
CA GLU A 234 60.56 23.08 -47.08
C GLU A 234 59.39 23.41 -48.03
N LYS A 235 58.37 22.55 -48.09
CA LYS A 235 57.15 22.67 -48.88
C LYS A 235 55.93 22.46 -47.97
N PRO A 236 54.94 23.37 -48.01
CA PRO A 236 53.70 23.20 -47.26
C PRO A 236 52.84 22.08 -47.86
N SER A 237 52.12 21.37 -47.00
CA SER A 237 51.08 20.40 -47.33
C SER A 237 49.70 21.01 -47.12
N ASP A 238 48.80 20.79 -48.07
CA ASP A 238 47.40 21.17 -48.00
C ASP A 238 46.52 20.12 -47.29
N HIS A 239 47.10 18.96 -46.93
CA HIS A 239 46.40 17.89 -46.24
C HIS A 239 47.03 17.53 -44.89
N LEU A 240 46.18 17.02 -43.99
CA LEU A 240 46.55 16.47 -42.69
C LEU A 240 45.83 15.14 -42.45
N THR A 241 46.53 14.19 -41.83
CA THR A 241 45.90 12.99 -41.28
C THR A 241 45.56 13.18 -39.80
N ILE A 242 44.30 12.97 -39.44
CA ILE A 242 43.84 12.89 -38.05
C ILE A 242 43.92 11.43 -37.61
N TYR A 243 44.54 11.19 -36.46
CA TYR A 243 44.74 9.86 -35.88
C TYR A 243 43.79 9.58 -34.72
N ALA A 244 43.56 8.31 -34.40
CA ALA A 244 42.75 7.90 -33.27
C ALA A 244 43.42 8.27 -31.93
N PRO A 245 42.78 9.08 -31.06
CA PRO A 245 43.37 9.48 -29.78
C PRO A 245 43.30 8.36 -28.71
N MET A 246 42.41 7.39 -28.91
CA MET A 246 42.19 6.24 -28.02
C MET A 246 41.85 4.98 -28.83
N SER A 247 42.04 3.82 -28.21
CA SER A 247 41.58 2.54 -28.76
C SER A 247 40.12 2.30 -28.39
N GLY A 248 39.35 1.69 -29.30
CA GLY A 248 37.95 1.33 -29.06
C GLY A 248 37.22 1.01 -30.36
N VAL A 249 35.88 0.93 -30.30
CA VAL A 249 35.03 0.65 -31.45
C VAL A 249 34.32 1.92 -31.90
N VAL A 250 34.27 2.18 -33.21
CA VAL A 250 33.57 3.32 -33.78
C VAL A 250 32.05 3.08 -33.72
N ILE A 251 31.38 3.73 -32.76
CA ILE A 251 29.93 3.54 -32.53
C ILE A 251 29.06 4.50 -33.34
N LYS A 252 29.63 5.63 -33.77
CA LYS A 252 28.92 6.61 -34.60
C LYS A 252 29.88 7.30 -35.56
N LYS A 253 29.44 7.40 -36.82
CA LYS A 253 30.05 8.25 -37.85
C LYS A 253 29.17 9.49 -38.04
N ASN A 254 29.68 10.66 -37.66
CA ASN A 254 28.92 11.92 -37.61
C ASN A 254 29.08 12.80 -38.87
N ARG A 255 30.08 12.50 -39.70
CA ARG A 255 30.40 13.20 -40.96
C ARG A 255 30.68 12.20 -42.07
N GLN A 256 30.55 12.64 -43.33
CA GLN A 256 30.81 11.85 -44.53
C GLN A 256 32.00 12.41 -45.30
N GLU A 257 32.57 11.60 -46.19
CA GLU A 257 33.55 12.09 -47.16
C GLU A 257 32.92 13.18 -48.03
N GLY A 258 33.67 14.25 -48.28
CA GLY A 258 33.22 15.45 -48.97
C GLY A 258 32.66 16.55 -48.07
N ASP A 259 32.30 16.24 -46.82
CA ASP A 259 31.80 17.25 -45.88
C ASP A 259 32.87 18.30 -45.55
N TYR A 260 32.44 19.55 -45.38
CA TYR A 260 33.28 20.60 -44.79
C TYR A 260 33.03 20.65 -43.28
N VAL A 261 34.10 20.66 -42.49
CA VAL A 261 34.05 20.69 -41.02
C VAL A 261 34.78 21.90 -40.47
N ASN A 262 34.30 22.38 -39.33
CA ASN A 262 34.95 23.44 -38.55
C ASN A 262 35.67 22.85 -37.33
N VAL A 263 36.58 23.62 -36.74
CA VAL A 263 37.24 23.26 -35.48
C VAL A 263 36.20 22.93 -34.40
N GLY A 264 36.33 21.76 -33.78
CA GLY A 264 35.44 21.23 -32.75
C GLY A 264 34.30 20.34 -33.29
N ASP A 265 34.08 20.29 -34.60
CA ASP A 265 33.07 19.39 -35.18
C ASP A 265 33.43 17.93 -34.90
N ARG A 266 32.45 17.16 -34.42
CA ARG A 266 32.60 15.73 -34.15
C ARG A 266 32.53 14.94 -35.45
N ILE A 267 33.59 14.20 -35.76
CA ILE A 267 33.69 13.34 -36.93
C ILE A 267 33.29 11.91 -36.58
N TYR A 268 33.85 11.36 -35.49
CA TYR A 268 33.52 10.03 -34.99
C TYR A 268 33.22 10.05 -33.49
N THR A 269 32.46 9.05 -33.06
CA THR A 269 32.34 8.66 -31.66
C THR A 269 32.91 7.25 -31.50
N VAL A 270 33.85 7.08 -30.58
CA VAL A 270 34.56 5.82 -30.30
C VAL A 270 34.28 5.42 -28.86
N ALA A 271 34.00 4.15 -28.60
CA ALA A 271 33.77 3.64 -27.26
C ALA A 271 34.66 2.42 -26.99
N ASP A 272 35.31 2.38 -25.82
CA ASP A 272 35.97 1.17 -25.34
C ASP A 272 34.93 0.23 -24.71
N LEU A 273 34.69 -0.91 -25.37
CA LEU A 273 33.69 -1.91 -24.98
C LEU A 273 34.22 -3.00 -24.04
N SER A 274 35.46 -2.87 -23.53
CA SER A 274 36.05 -3.83 -22.57
C SER A 274 35.32 -3.86 -21.22
N ARG A 275 34.57 -2.80 -20.90
CA ARG A 275 33.56 -2.74 -19.84
C ARG A 275 32.29 -2.15 -20.42
N VAL A 276 31.15 -2.66 -19.97
CA VAL A 276 29.83 -2.17 -20.38
C VAL A 276 28.98 -1.92 -19.14
N TRP A 277 28.00 -1.06 -19.30
CA TRP A 277 26.98 -0.87 -18.29
C TRP A 277 25.78 -1.75 -18.60
N VAL A 278 25.19 -2.31 -17.57
CA VAL A 278 23.90 -2.97 -17.67
C VAL A 278 22.89 -2.09 -16.94
N MET A 279 21.97 -1.51 -17.71
CA MET A 279 20.97 -0.56 -17.25
C MET A 279 19.66 -1.32 -17.06
N LEU A 280 19.28 -1.54 -15.81
CA LEU A 280 18.10 -2.29 -15.40
C LEU A 280 17.02 -1.35 -14.86
N ASP A 281 15.77 -1.65 -15.13
CA ASP A 281 14.64 -0.91 -14.59
C ASP A 281 14.07 -1.66 -13.37
N ALA A 282 14.10 -1.01 -12.20
CA ALA A 282 13.53 -1.51 -10.96
C ALA A 282 12.21 -0.81 -10.65
N TYR A 283 11.19 -1.56 -10.23
CA TYR A 283 9.93 -0.97 -9.78
C TYR A 283 10.07 -0.27 -8.42
N GLU A 284 9.28 0.78 -8.20
CA GLU A 284 9.28 1.55 -6.95
C GLU A 284 9.10 0.65 -5.71
N SER A 285 8.24 -0.37 -5.79
CA SER A 285 8.00 -1.33 -4.70
C SER A 285 9.23 -2.16 -4.31
N ASP A 286 10.16 -2.37 -5.26
CA ASP A 286 11.31 -3.27 -5.08
C ASP A 286 12.55 -2.52 -4.59
N LEU A 287 12.56 -1.18 -4.63
CA LEU A 287 13.66 -0.33 -4.14
C LEU A 287 14.02 -0.59 -2.68
N VAL A 288 13.06 -1.07 -1.88
CA VAL A 288 13.30 -1.45 -0.49
C VAL A 288 14.41 -2.50 -0.37
N TRP A 289 14.58 -3.34 -1.41
CA TRP A 289 15.49 -4.49 -1.45
C TRP A 289 16.81 -4.24 -2.17
N LEU A 290 16.92 -3.11 -2.88
CA LEU A 290 18.07 -2.78 -3.71
C LEU A 290 19.03 -1.83 -2.98
N ARG A 291 20.33 -2.15 -2.97
CA ARG A 291 21.39 -1.37 -2.33
C ARG A 291 22.62 -1.29 -3.23
N TYR A 292 23.44 -0.27 -3.01
CA TYR A 292 24.70 -0.08 -3.72
C TYR A 292 25.67 -1.23 -3.43
N GLY A 293 26.34 -1.77 -4.44
CA GLY A 293 27.35 -2.82 -4.30
C GLY A 293 26.82 -4.24 -4.26
N GLN A 294 25.49 -4.43 -4.22
CA GLN A 294 24.88 -5.76 -4.26
C GLN A 294 25.29 -6.49 -5.53
N GLU A 295 25.52 -7.78 -5.37
CA GLU A 295 25.74 -8.67 -6.50
C GLU A 295 24.43 -8.94 -7.24
N ILE A 296 24.50 -8.90 -8.56
CA ILE A 296 23.39 -9.22 -9.43
C ILE A 296 23.83 -10.26 -10.45
N THR A 297 22.97 -11.25 -10.65
CA THR A 297 23.11 -12.22 -11.75
C THR A 297 22.16 -11.83 -12.86
N PHE A 298 22.62 -11.80 -14.10
CA PHE A 298 21.76 -11.53 -15.24
C PHE A 298 22.04 -12.48 -16.40
N THR A 299 21.05 -12.61 -17.27
CA THR A 299 21.09 -13.45 -18.48
C THR A 299 20.70 -12.60 -19.68
N THR A 300 21.15 -13.00 -20.87
CA THR A 300 20.80 -12.32 -22.12
C THR A 300 20.18 -13.33 -23.07
N GLU A 301 19.29 -12.87 -23.95
CA GLU A 301 18.66 -13.75 -24.95
C GLU A 301 19.66 -14.25 -25.99
N ALA A 302 20.73 -13.48 -26.24
CA ALA A 302 21.78 -13.84 -27.17
C ALA A 302 22.62 -15.05 -26.73
N TYR A 303 22.71 -15.31 -25.42
CA TYR A 303 23.43 -16.45 -24.85
C TYR A 303 22.57 -17.20 -23.81
N PRO A 304 21.56 -17.98 -24.27
CA PRO A 304 20.66 -18.68 -23.37
C PRO A 304 21.40 -19.63 -22.41
N GLY A 305 21.12 -19.52 -21.11
CA GLY A 305 21.71 -20.37 -20.07
C GLY A 305 23.05 -19.88 -19.51
N GLU A 306 23.73 -18.94 -20.17
CA GLU A 306 24.94 -18.30 -19.63
C GLU A 306 24.54 -17.23 -18.60
N LYS A 307 25.11 -17.33 -17.39
CA LYS A 307 24.88 -16.37 -16.30
C LYS A 307 26.05 -15.41 -16.21
N PHE A 308 25.76 -14.12 -16.32
CA PHE A 308 26.71 -13.05 -16.10
C PHE A 308 26.51 -12.47 -14.70
N VAL A 309 27.60 -12.02 -14.09
CA VAL A 309 27.59 -11.44 -12.75
C VAL A 309 28.11 -10.01 -12.82
N GLY A 310 27.47 -9.11 -12.10
CA GLY A 310 27.89 -7.72 -11.94
C GLY A 310 27.57 -7.21 -10.55
N ARG A 311 27.95 -5.95 -10.28
CA ARG A 311 27.59 -5.25 -9.03
C ARG A 311 26.84 -3.96 -9.33
N ILE A 312 25.82 -3.69 -8.52
CA ILE A 312 25.07 -2.44 -8.60
C ILE A 312 26.00 -1.28 -8.29
N ALA A 313 26.20 -0.41 -9.29
CA ALA A 313 27.11 0.74 -9.21
C ALA A 313 26.38 2.06 -8.98
N PHE A 314 25.11 2.13 -9.35
CA PHE A 314 24.32 3.34 -9.17
C PHE A 314 22.84 3.00 -9.23
N ILE A 315 22.06 3.62 -8.35
CA ILE A 315 20.60 3.58 -8.36
C ILE A 315 20.19 5.03 -8.56
N GLU A 316 19.48 5.33 -9.65
CA GLU A 316 19.08 6.69 -9.96
C GLU A 316 18.22 7.30 -8.83
N PRO A 317 18.47 8.55 -8.42
CA PRO A 317 17.70 9.18 -7.36
C PRO A 317 16.31 9.64 -7.82
N ILE A 318 16.07 9.64 -9.13
CA ILE A 318 14.84 10.15 -9.76
C ILE A 318 14.04 8.97 -10.32
N LEU A 319 12.75 8.93 -9.97
CA LEU A 319 11.80 7.98 -10.52
C LEU A 319 11.33 8.43 -11.91
N ASN A 320 11.27 7.52 -12.87
CA ASN A 320 10.63 7.80 -14.15
C ASN A 320 9.10 7.88 -13.97
N GLU A 321 8.51 9.05 -14.25
CA GLU A 321 7.09 9.30 -14.04
C GLU A 321 6.17 8.44 -14.92
N LYS A 322 6.62 8.06 -16.12
CA LYS A 322 5.83 7.29 -17.09
C LYS A 322 5.82 5.80 -16.76
N THR A 323 6.97 5.23 -16.42
CA THR A 323 7.11 3.79 -16.14
C THR A 323 7.00 3.44 -14.66
N ARG A 324 7.10 4.44 -13.76
CA ARG A 324 7.21 4.24 -12.30
C ARG A 324 8.35 3.29 -11.93
N THR A 325 9.46 3.38 -12.68
CA THR A 325 10.69 2.62 -12.46
C THR A 325 11.87 3.55 -12.19
N VAL A 326 12.87 3.03 -11.50
CA VAL A 326 14.17 3.66 -11.28
C VAL A 326 15.23 2.88 -12.04
N LYS A 327 16.17 3.56 -12.69
CA LYS A 327 17.28 2.87 -13.34
C LYS A 327 18.34 2.45 -12.33
N VAL A 328 18.76 1.20 -12.46
CA VAL A 328 19.80 0.56 -11.70
C VAL A 328 20.93 0.23 -12.65
N ARG A 329 22.05 0.92 -12.51
CA ARG A 329 23.25 0.69 -13.32
C ARG A 329 24.14 -0.34 -12.64
N VAL A 330 24.58 -1.30 -13.43
CA VAL A 330 25.46 -2.37 -13.02
C VAL A 330 26.74 -2.31 -13.87
N ASN A 331 27.90 -2.32 -13.23
CA ASN A 331 29.17 -2.36 -13.94
C ASN A 331 29.54 -3.82 -14.26
N VAL A 332 29.81 -4.11 -15.54
CA VAL A 332 30.13 -5.47 -15.99
C VAL A 332 31.42 -5.49 -16.83
N PRO A 333 32.42 -6.30 -16.44
CA PRO A 333 33.57 -6.59 -17.30
C PRO A 333 33.16 -7.34 -18.58
N ASN A 334 33.63 -6.90 -19.73
CA ASN A 334 33.29 -7.46 -21.04
C ASN A 334 34.54 -7.83 -21.86
N LEU A 335 35.50 -8.51 -21.22
CA LEU A 335 36.79 -8.86 -21.82
C LEU A 335 36.66 -9.77 -23.06
N SER A 336 35.60 -10.58 -23.12
CA SER A 336 35.32 -11.47 -24.25
C SER A 336 34.53 -10.78 -25.38
N GLY A 337 34.10 -9.53 -25.20
CA GLY A 337 33.29 -8.80 -26.19
C GLY A 337 31.91 -9.43 -26.46
N LYS A 338 31.46 -10.37 -25.62
CA LYS A 338 30.18 -11.07 -25.79
C LYS A 338 28.99 -10.14 -25.62
N LEU A 339 29.05 -9.25 -24.63
CA LEU A 339 27.98 -8.31 -24.32
C LEU A 339 28.09 -7.12 -25.28
N LYS A 340 27.12 -6.99 -26.16
CA LYS A 340 27.02 -5.86 -27.08
C LYS A 340 25.99 -4.86 -26.57
N PRO A 341 26.24 -3.56 -26.71
CA PRO A 341 25.25 -2.52 -26.43
C PRO A 341 23.92 -2.79 -27.13
N GLU A 342 22.82 -2.36 -26.52
CA GLU A 342 21.42 -2.61 -26.91
C GLU A 342 20.93 -4.07 -26.76
N MET A 343 21.77 -5.01 -26.29
CA MET A 343 21.27 -6.34 -25.93
C MET A 343 20.32 -6.28 -24.74
N PHE A 344 19.18 -6.98 -24.83
CA PHE A 344 18.27 -7.15 -23.70
C PHE A 344 18.86 -8.05 -22.63
N VAL A 345 18.61 -7.68 -21.38
CA VAL A 345 19.04 -8.43 -20.21
C VAL A 345 17.90 -8.66 -19.23
N HIS A 346 17.95 -9.81 -18.57
CA HIS A 346 17.09 -10.17 -17.45
C HIS A 346 17.96 -10.34 -16.22
N GLY A 347 17.86 -9.40 -15.27
CA GLY A 347 18.62 -9.38 -14.03
C GLY A 347 17.81 -9.89 -12.85
N ILE A 348 18.46 -10.62 -11.95
CA ILE A 348 17.89 -11.10 -10.70
C ILE A 348 18.85 -10.77 -9.57
N VAL A 349 18.36 -10.00 -8.59
CA VAL A 349 19.04 -9.76 -7.32
C VAL A 349 18.42 -10.65 -6.26
N HIS A 350 19.25 -11.44 -5.58
CA HIS A 350 18.83 -12.25 -4.45
C HIS A 350 19.26 -11.57 -3.16
N THR A 351 18.30 -11.00 -2.43
CA THR A 351 18.55 -10.23 -1.21
C THR A 351 18.11 -11.03 0.02
N GLN A 352 19.04 -11.36 0.92
CA GLN A 352 18.67 -11.91 2.23
C GLN A 352 18.17 -10.82 3.16
N ILE A 353 17.11 -11.10 3.91
CA ILE A 353 16.42 -10.10 4.73
C ILE A 353 16.48 -10.49 6.20
N SER A 354 16.88 -9.51 7.02
CA SER A 354 16.87 -9.58 8.49
C SER A 354 15.58 -9.03 9.10
N THR A 355 15.47 -9.12 10.42
CA THR A 355 14.45 -8.46 11.23
C THR A 355 14.32 -6.97 10.86
N GLY A 356 13.08 -6.51 10.67
CA GLY A 356 12.79 -5.12 10.30
C GLY A 356 12.90 -4.79 8.80
N GLY A 357 13.17 -5.77 7.92
CA GLY A 357 13.27 -5.54 6.47
C GLY A 357 14.64 -5.01 6.04
N LYS A 358 15.66 -5.20 6.87
CA LYS A 358 17.05 -4.81 6.60
C LYS A 358 17.71 -5.81 5.65
N VAL A 359 18.50 -5.30 4.70
CA VAL A 359 19.19 -6.08 3.66
C VAL A 359 20.53 -6.61 4.19
N ILE A 360 20.76 -7.92 4.03
CA ILE A 360 22.02 -8.58 4.32
C ILE A 360 22.63 -9.05 3.00
N ASP A 361 23.91 -8.74 2.79
CA ASP A 361 24.73 -9.34 1.75
C ASP A 361 25.94 -10.03 2.41
N PRO A 362 26.02 -11.38 2.41
CA PRO A 362 27.12 -12.12 3.03
C PRO A 362 28.51 -11.72 2.52
N HIS A 363 28.63 -11.19 1.29
CA HIS A 363 29.91 -10.82 0.70
C HIS A 363 30.39 -9.44 1.13
N LEU A 364 29.52 -8.61 1.69
CA LEU A 364 29.81 -7.21 2.09
C LEU A 364 29.83 -7.01 3.60
N VAL A 365 29.26 -7.92 4.39
CA VAL A 365 29.24 -7.81 5.86
C VAL A 365 30.66 -7.70 6.43
N GLY A 366 30.92 -6.63 7.20
CA GLY A 366 32.22 -6.37 7.82
C GLY A 366 33.30 -5.88 6.87
N LYS A 367 32.98 -5.64 5.60
CA LYS A 367 33.93 -5.19 4.58
C LYS A 367 33.83 -3.69 4.31
N TRP A 368 34.87 -3.17 3.66
CA TRP A 368 35.04 -1.80 3.24
C TRP A 368 34.87 -1.70 1.74
N ILE A 369 33.98 -0.83 1.28
CA ILE A 369 33.62 -0.66 -0.13
C ILE A 369 33.86 0.79 -0.57
N SER A 370 34.29 0.98 -1.81
CA SER A 370 34.43 2.33 -2.35
C SER A 370 33.05 2.93 -2.65
N PRO A 371 32.77 4.20 -2.28
CA PRO A 371 31.52 4.88 -2.65
C PRO A 371 31.33 5.07 -4.16
N MET A 372 32.42 5.02 -4.93
CA MET A 372 32.42 5.32 -6.38
C MET A 372 32.68 4.09 -7.25
N HIS A 373 33.32 3.04 -6.71
CA HIS A 373 33.71 1.84 -7.45
C HIS A 373 33.23 0.59 -6.69
N PRO A 374 32.00 0.10 -6.95
CA PRO A 374 31.41 -1.01 -6.19
C PRO A 374 32.20 -2.32 -6.33
N GLU A 375 33.04 -2.44 -7.36
CA GLU A 375 33.94 -3.58 -7.56
C GLU A 375 35.10 -3.62 -6.57
N ILE A 376 35.42 -2.51 -5.89
CA ILE A 376 36.52 -2.43 -4.92
C ILE A 376 35.97 -2.67 -3.52
N VAL A 377 36.16 -3.89 -3.04
CA VAL A 377 35.80 -4.33 -1.69
C VAL A 377 37.04 -4.89 -1.00
N LYS A 378 37.38 -4.37 0.18
CA LYS A 378 38.53 -4.78 0.99
C LYS A 378 38.09 -5.18 2.40
N ASP A 379 38.85 -6.05 3.06
CA ASP A 379 38.54 -6.49 4.43
C ASP A 379 38.96 -5.45 5.49
N ASN A 380 39.87 -4.53 5.13
CA ASN A 380 40.44 -3.51 6.03
C ASN A 380 40.13 -2.09 5.54
N PRO A 381 40.08 -1.09 6.45
CA PRO A 381 40.02 0.30 6.06
C PRO A 381 41.23 0.68 5.18
N GLY A 382 41.01 1.56 4.23
CA GLY A 382 42.03 2.01 3.29
C GLY A 382 41.45 2.90 2.21
N GLU A 383 42.20 3.08 1.12
CA GLU A 383 41.80 3.88 -0.03
C GLU A 383 41.41 2.98 -1.22
N CYS A 384 40.57 3.53 -2.10
CA CYS A 384 40.18 2.90 -3.35
C CYS A 384 41.32 2.95 -4.37
N ASP A 385 41.63 1.82 -5.01
CA ASP A 385 42.74 1.71 -5.97
C ASP A 385 42.49 2.46 -7.29
N VAL A 386 41.23 2.88 -7.54
CA VAL A 386 40.83 3.56 -8.78
C VAL A 386 40.73 5.07 -8.61
N CYS A 387 40.11 5.56 -7.53
CA CYS A 387 39.91 7.00 -7.31
C CYS A 387 40.66 7.60 -6.11
N GLY A 388 41.34 6.78 -5.29
CA GLY A 388 42.04 7.26 -4.10
C GLY A 388 41.14 7.70 -2.93
N MET A 389 39.82 7.64 -3.05
CA MET A 389 38.92 7.99 -1.95
C MET A 389 38.95 6.94 -0.83
N SER A 390 38.80 7.38 0.43
CA SER A 390 38.66 6.48 1.57
C SER A 390 37.48 5.51 1.38
N LEU A 391 37.73 4.23 1.64
CA LEU A 391 36.68 3.22 1.64
C LEU A 391 35.73 3.47 2.82
N VAL A 392 34.44 3.18 2.61
CA VAL A 392 33.42 3.26 3.65
C VAL A 392 33.01 1.87 4.07
N ARG A 393 32.55 1.74 5.32
CA ARG A 393 31.97 0.50 5.79
C ARG A 393 30.69 0.18 5.03
N ALA A 394 30.50 -1.08 4.63
CA ALA A 394 29.27 -1.52 4.00
C ALA A 394 28.02 -1.15 4.83
N GLU A 395 28.14 -1.13 6.17
CA GLU A 395 27.01 -0.81 7.05
C GLU A 395 26.47 0.62 6.86
N SER A 396 27.33 1.57 6.48
CA SER A 396 26.89 2.95 6.17
C SER A 396 26.09 3.07 4.88
N LEU A 397 26.15 2.06 4.00
CA LEU A 397 25.40 1.99 2.75
C LEU A 397 24.06 1.26 2.90
N GLY A 398 23.63 1.03 4.16
CA GLY A 398 22.34 0.43 4.48
C GLY A 398 22.36 -1.10 4.55
N TYR A 399 23.54 -1.71 4.54
CA TYR A 399 23.72 -3.12 4.94
C TYR A 399 23.78 -3.24 6.45
N VAL A 400 23.43 -4.40 6.96
CA VAL A 400 23.53 -4.67 8.39
C VAL A 400 24.52 -5.80 8.62
N THR A 401 25.43 -5.60 9.57
CA THR A 401 26.24 -6.69 10.11
C THR A 401 25.30 -7.74 10.67
N ALA A 402 25.22 -8.89 9.99
CA ALA A 402 24.63 -10.08 10.57
C ALA A 402 25.54 -10.57 11.71
N ASP A 403 25.49 -9.88 12.84
CA ASP A 403 26.00 -10.44 14.08
C ASP A 403 24.98 -11.52 14.47
N SER A 404 25.16 -12.72 13.88
CA SER A 404 24.24 -13.87 13.93
C SER A 404 23.88 -14.33 15.36
N LYS A 405 24.55 -13.78 16.38
CA LYS A 405 24.29 -14.00 17.80
C LYS A 405 23.39 -12.95 18.46
N LYS A 406 23.16 -11.77 17.86
CA LYS A 406 22.40 -10.66 18.47
C LYS A 406 21.07 -10.34 17.81
N ASP A 407 20.94 -10.48 16.49
CA ASP A 407 19.68 -10.19 15.80
C ASP A 407 18.85 -11.47 15.58
N PRO A 408 17.65 -11.58 16.21
CA PRO A 408 16.79 -12.73 16.02
C PRO A 408 16.27 -12.77 14.58
N LYS A 409 16.28 -13.95 13.97
CA LYS A 409 15.73 -14.19 12.63
C LYS A 409 14.30 -13.62 12.51
N PRO A 410 13.93 -13.02 11.36
CA PRO A 410 12.60 -12.44 11.20
C PRO A 410 11.51 -13.50 11.29
N LEU A 411 10.40 -13.14 11.93
CA LEU A 411 9.19 -13.96 11.94
C LEU A 411 8.51 -13.83 10.58
N VAL A 412 8.17 -14.94 9.94
CA VAL A 412 7.61 -14.94 8.58
C VAL A 412 6.39 -15.84 8.47
N ILE A 413 5.50 -15.48 7.55
CA ILE A 413 4.37 -16.30 7.13
C ILE A 413 4.29 -16.38 5.61
N PRO A 414 3.77 -17.49 5.04
CA PRO A 414 3.49 -17.54 3.61
C PRO A 414 2.53 -16.43 3.18
N VAL A 415 2.73 -15.88 1.98
CA VAL A 415 1.84 -14.84 1.42
C VAL A 415 0.39 -15.29 1.37
N THR A 416 0.14 -16.58 1.14
CA THR A 416 -1.21 -17.15 1.07
C THR A 416 -1.93 -17.17 2.41
N ALA A 417 -1.23 -17.04 3.54
CA ALA A 417 -1.84 -17.04 4.86
C ALA A 417 -2.53 -15.71 5.20
N ALA A 418 -2.02 -14.60 4.67
CA ALA A 418 -2.51 -13.26 4.97
C ALA A 418 -3.63 -12.83 4.00
N LEU A 419 -4.76 -12.45 4.57
CA LEU A 419 -5.84 -11.76 3.87
C LEU A 419 -5.64 -10.25 4.02
N VAL A 420 -5.29 -9.56 2.93
CA VAL A 420 -4.96 -8.12 2.95
C VAL A 420 -6.11 -7.32 2.36
N THR A 421 -6.61 -6.34 3.11
CA THR A 421 -7.66 -5.39 2.68
C THR A 421 -7.26 -3.95 2.95
N GLY A 422 -6.93 -3.22 1.88
CA GLY A 422 -6.41 -1.86 2.00
C GLY A 422 -5.14 -1.85 2.83
N THR A 423 -5.19 -1.26 4.02
CA THR A 423 -4.07 -1.19 4.98
C THR A 423 -4.06 -2.30 6.03
N ARG A 424 -5.12 -3.11 6.11
CA ARG A 424 -5.29 -4.13 7.16
C ARG A 424 -4.88 -5.50 6.64
N ALA A 425 -4.31 -6.32 7.52
CA ALA A 425 -3.99 -7.71 7.23
C ALA A 425 -4.54 -8.62 8.32
N ILE A 426 -5.26 -9.67 7.92
CA ILE A 426 -5.85 -10.64 8.83
C ILE A 426 -5.27 -12.02 8.53
N VAL A 427 -4.94 -12.76 9.59
CA VAL A 427 -4.48 -14.15 9.52
C VAL A 427 -5.34 -15.00 10.44
N TYR A 428 -5.67 -16.20 9.99
CA TYR A 428 -6.37 -17.19 10.80
C TYR A 428 -5.37 -18.14 11.45
N VAL A 429 -5.40 -18.19 12.79
CA VAL A 429 -4.53 -19.04 13.61
C VAL A 429 -5.34 -20.21 14.15
N GLU A 430 -4.83 -21.43 13.97
CA GLU A 430 -5.38 -22.64 14.58
C GLU A 430 -4.95 -22.72 16.05
N LEU A 431 -5.92 -22.81 16.96
CA LEU A 431 -5.64 -22.86 18.40
C LEU A 431 -5.29 -24.29 18.83
N PRO A 432 -4.15 -24.51 19.51
CA PRO A 432 -3.77 -25.84 19.97
C PRO A 432 -4.59 -26.29 21.19
N GLY A 433 -4.75 -27.61 21.34
CA GLY A 433 -5.35 -28.21 22.54
C GLY A 433 -6.87 -28.08 22.65
N THR A 434 -7.56 -27.84 21.54
CA THR A 434 -9.03 -27.86 21.47
C THR A 434 -9.52 -29.23 21.00
N ASP A 435 -10.67 -29.69 21.53
CA ASP A 435 -11.27 -30.99 21.16
C ASP A 435 -11.71 -31.02 19.68
N GLU A 436 -12.09 -29.85 19.14
CA GLU A 436 -12.49 -29.64 17.76
C GLU A 436 -11.61 -28.56 17.12
N PRO A 437 -11.36 -28.61 15.79
CA PRO A 437 -10.60 -27.58 15.10
C PRO A 437 -11.16 -26.18 15.34
N THR A 438 -10.42 -25.34 16.05
CA THR A 438 -10.79 -23.96 16.38
C THR A 438 -9.83 -22.99 15.72
N PHE A 439 -10.38 -21.98 15.04
CA PHE A 439 -9.60 -20.96 14.34
C PHE A 439 -9.93 -19.58 14.90
N GLU A 440 -8.90 -18.74 15.06
CA GLU A 440 -8.99 -17.37 15.53
C GLU A 440 -8.48 -16.40 14.46
N GLY A 441 -9.34 -15.47 14.02
CA GLY A 441 -8.92 -14.38 13.15
C GLY A 441 -8.17 -13.31 13.93
N ARG A 442 -6.94 -13.01 13.54
CA ARG A 442 -6.12 -11.96 14.15
C ARG A 442 -5.74 -10.90 13.13
N GLU A 443 -5.88 -9.64 13.51
CA GLU A 443 -5.36 -8.53 12.74
C GLU A 443 -3.89 -8.33 13.08
N ILE A 444 -3.03 -8.33 12.06
CA ILE A 444 -1.57 -8.36 12.23
C ILE A 444 -0.91 -7.22 11.45
N VAL A 445 0.26 -6.80 11.91
CA VAL A 445 1.08 -5.81 11.18
C VAL A 445 2.10 -6.55 10.32
N LEU A 446 1.90 -6.47 9.01
CA LEU A 446 2.85 -7.01 8.05
C LEU A 446 4.03 -6.06 7.84
N GLY A 447 5.20 -6.65 7.68
CA GLY A 447 6.38 -6.04 7.11
C GLY A 447 6.42 -6.18 5.59
N PRO A 448 7.52 -5.76 4.97
CA PRO A 448 7.67 -5.82 3.53
C PRO A 448 7.70 -7.29 3.03
N ARG A 449 7.19 -7.51 1.81
CA ARG A 449 7.06 -8.85 1.20
C ARG A 449 8.40 -9.35 0.65
N ALA A 450 8.85 -10.50 1.14
CA ALA A 450 10.08 -11.16 0.73
C ALA A 450 9.77 -12.43 -0.09
N GLY A 451 9.67 -12.28 -1.41
CA GLY A 451 9.33 -13.40 -2.30
C GLY A 451 7.94 -13.97 -1.98
N ASN A 452 7.91 -15.22 -1.52
CA ASN A 452 6.67 -15.94 -1.16
C ASN A 452 6.26 -15.79 0.31
N TYR A 453 6.93 -14.90 1.06
CA TYR A 453 6.68 -14.69 2.49
C TYR A 453 6.42 -13.21 2.79
N TYR A 454 5.58 -12.95 3.78
CA TYR A 454 5.56 -11.67 4.48
C TYR A 454 6.41 -11.76 5.74
N LEU A 455 7.17 -10.71 6.02
CA LEU A 455 7.69 -10.49 7.36
C LEU A 455 6.53 -10.10 8.27
N VAL A 456 6.50 -10.59 9.51
CA VAL A 456 5.51 -10.22 10.51
C VAL A 456 6.16 -9.29 11.52
N ARG A 457 5.61 -8.09 11.69
CA ARG A 457 6.09 -7.12 12.69
C ARG A 457 5.36 -7.26 14.02
N SER A 458 4.08 -7.60 13.98
CA SER A 458 3.22 -7.76 15.16
C SER A 458 2.08 -8.74 14.91
N GLY A 459 1.49 -9.29 15.97
CA GLY A 459 0.23 -10.05 15.94
C GLY A 459 0.35 -11.58 15.92
N LEU A 460 1.55 -12.12 15.71
CA LEU A 460 1.81 -13.57 15.74
C LEU A 460 3.04 -13.91 16.57
N LYS A 461 3.12 -15.16 17.01
CA LYS A 461 4.25 -15.74 17.73
C LYS A 461 4.83 -16.93 16.96
N GLU A 462 6.10 -17.22 17.21
CA GLU A 462 6.76 -18.41 16.65
C GLU A 462 6.09 -19.68 17.18
N GLY A 463 5.90 -20.66 16.31
CA GLY A 463 5.23 -21.93 16.60
C GLY A 463 3.71 -21.89 16.50
N GLU A 464 3.08 -20.72 16.36
CA GLU A 464 1.63 -20.65 16.06
C GLU A 464 1.35 -21.26 14.68
N ILE A 465 0.15 -21.82 14.50
CA ILE A 465 -0.22 -22.53 13.26
C ILE A 465 -1.15 -21.62 12.47
N VAL A 466 -0.73 -21.16 11.28
CA VAL A 466 -1.53 -20.26 10.44
C VAL A 466 -2.15 -20.99 9.25
N VAL A 467 -3.36 -20.59 8.87
CA VAL A 467 -4.07 -21.15 7.73
C VAL A 467 -3.52 -20.57 6.43
N THR A 468 -2.99 -21.43 5.56
CA THR A 468 -2.41 -21.07 4.25
C THR A 468 -3.35 -21.34 3.08
N ASN A 469 -4.36 -22.20 3.27
CA ASN A 469 -5.43 -22.44 2.31
C ASN A 469 -6.77 -22.56 3.05
N GLY A 470 -7.84 -22.03 2.47
CA GLY A 470 -9.18 -22.04 3.07
C GLY A 470 -9.45 -20.87 4.04
N ASN A 471 -8.51 -19.95 4.24
CA ASN A 471 -8.67 -18.75 5.08
C ASN A 471 -9.88 -17.88 4.67
N PHE A 472 -10.14 -17.69 3.38
CA PHE A 472 -11.32 -16.95 2.91
C PHE A 472 -12.65 -17.65 3.27
N LYS A 473 -12.68 -18.99 3.29
CA LYS A 473 -13.88 -19.76 3.67
C LYS A 473 -14.15 -19.63 5.17
N ILE A 474 -13.10 -19.65 5.98
CA ILE A 474 -13.18 -19.40 7.42
C ILE A 474 -13.69 -17.98 7.69
N ASP A 475 -13.14 -16.99 6.99
CA ASP A 475 -13.57 -15.59 7.10
C ASP A 475 -15.06 -15.42 6.74
N SER A 476 -15.47 -16.03 5.63
CA SER A 476 -16.87 -16.03 5.18
C SER A 476 -17.79 -16.66 6.23
N ALA A 477 -17.36 -17.75 6.88
CA ALA A 477 -18.14 -18.42 7.91
C ALA A 477 -18.28 -17.55 9.19
N ILE A 478 -17.21 -16.86 9.60
CA ILE A 478 -17.23 -15.89 10.71
C ILE A 478 -18.14 -14.70 10.38
N GLN A 479 -18.07 -14.20 9.15
CA GLN A 479 -18.94 -13.11 8.68
C GLN A 479 -20.42 -13.52 8.71
N ILE A 480 -20.75 -14.75 8.32
CA ILE A 480 -22.13 -15.29 8.40
C ILE A 480 -22.61 -15.36 9.85
N GLN A 481 -21.72 -15.64 10.81
CA GLN A 481 -22.02 -15.60 12.25
C GLN A 481 -22.10 -14.17 12.82
N ALA A 482 -22.01 -13.13 11.97
CA ALA A 482 -21.98 -11.73 12.39
C ALA A 482 -20.86 -11.41 13.38
N LYS A 483 -19.77 -12.19 13.38
CA LYS A 483 -18.55 -11.91 14.16
C LYS A 483 -17.63 -10.94 13.39
N PRO A 484 -16.70 -10.27 14.07
CA PRO A 484 -15.72 -9.42 13.40
C PRO A 484 -14.92 -10.19 12.36
N SER A 485 -14.91 -9.69 11.12
CA SER A 485 -14.30 -10.34 9.95
C SER A 485 -13.47 -9.34 9.15
N MET A 486 -12.89 -9.78 8.03
CA MET A 486 -12.23 -8.90 7.07
C MET A 486 -13.14 -7.77 6.58
N MET A 487 -14.36 -8.10 6.16
CA MET A 487 -15.31 -7.14 5.58
C MET A 487 -16.13 -6.38 6.63
N THR A 488 -16.29 -6.93 7.83
CA THR A 488 -17.04 -6.31 8.94
C THR A 488 -16.16 -6.21 10.19
N PRO A 489 -15.34 -5.16 10.32
CA PRO A 489 -14.29 -5.07 11.35
C PRO A 489 -14.80 -5.06 12.79
N GLU A 490 -16.02 -4.58 13.02
CA GLU A 490 -16.66 -4.52 14.34
C GLU A 490 -17.59 -5.70 14.63
N GLY A 491 -17.78 -6.60 13.65
CA GLY A 491 -18.86 -7.59 13.68
C GLY A 491 -20.24 -6.94 13.45
N GLY A 492 -21.30 -7.76 13.51
CA GLY A 492 -22.67 -7.32 13.23
C GLY A 492 -23.00 -7.29 11.74
N GLY A 493 -23.32 -8.45 11.17
CA GLY A 493 -23.97 -8.54 9.86
C GLY A 493 -25.42 -8.06 9.95
N GLY A 494 -25.62 -6.74 9.91
CA GLY A 494 -26.95 -6.14 10.03
C GLY A 494 -26.92 -4.62 9.89
N GLY A 495 -26.74 -4.13 8.65
CA GLY A 495 -27.22 -2.80 8.30
C GLY A 495 -28.74 -2.77 8.47
N GLY A 496 -29.22 -2.08 9.50
CA GLY A 496 -30.65 -1.91 9.76
C GLY A 496 -31.26 -0.93 8.78
N HIS A 497 -31.75 -1.42 7.64
CA HIS A 497 -32.80 -0.71 6.90
C HIS A 497 -34.15 -1.04 7.54
N GLN A 498 -34.66 -0.12 8.35
CA GLN A 498 -35.95 -0.27 9.01
C GLN A 498 -37.03 0.34 8.14
N HIS A 499 -37.73 -0.49 7.36
CA HIS A 499 -39.02 -0.12 6.79
C HIS A 499 -40.08 -0.12 7.90
N GLY A 500 -40.89 0.94 7.92
CA GLY A 500 -41.84 1.23 8.98
C GLY A 500 -43.03 0.27 9.04
N GLY A 501 -43.70 0.31 10.20
CA GLY A 501 -45.06 -0.19 10.41
C GLY A 501 -45.13 -1.49 11.22
N GLY A 502 -45.44 -1.39 12.51
CA GLY A 502 -45.83 -2.53 13.35
C GLY A 502 -45.64 -2.25 14.83
N GLU A 503 -46.75 -2.18 15.57
CA GLU A 503 -46.85 -1.93 17.01
C GLU A 503 -45.90 -2.79 17.85
N LYS A 504 -45.27 -2.16 18.86
CA LYS A 504 -44.49 -2.86 19.89
C LYS A 504 -45.43 -3.58 20.86
N PRO A 505 -45.21 -4.86 21.19
CA PRO A 505 -45.65 -5.40 22.46
C PRO A 505 -44.77 -4.80 23.57
N SER A 506 -45.43 -4.18 24.55
CA SER A 506 -44.87 -3.80 25.84
C SER A 506 -44.13 -4.97 26.49
N LYS A 507 -42.84 -4.78 26.81
CA LYS A 507 -42.17 -5.50 27.89
C LYS A 507 -41.52 -4.49 28.82
N SER A 508 -42.20 -4.30 29.95
CA SER A 508 -41.65 -3.75 31.17
C SER A 508 -40.53 -4.65 31.69
N GLY A 509 -39.33 -4.07 31.74
CA GLY A 509 -38.17 -4.67 32.38
C GLY A 509 -37.14 -3.56 32.57
N GLN A 510 -37.11 -2.98 33.76
CA GLN A 510 -36.12 -2.00 34.16
C GLN A 510 -34.72 -2.62 34.06
N GLU A 511 -33.97 -2.28 33.01
CA GLU A 511 -32.51 -2.47 32.99
C GLU A 511 -31.91 -1.36 33.86
N LYS A 512 -31.69 -1.69 35.14
CA LYS A 512 -30.78 -0.93 35.98
C LYS A 512 -29.40 -0.94 35.31
N THR A 513 -28.82 0.25 35.16
CA THR A 513 -27.39 0.46 34.93
C THR A 513 -26.61 -0.27 36.01
N MET A 514 -26.20 -1.50 35.73
CA MET A 514 -25.28 -2.25 36.55
C MET A 514 -23.88 -1.83 36.13
N VAL A 515 -23.26 -0.92 36.90
CA VAL A 515 -21.80 -0.81 36.92
C VAL A 515 -21.29 -2.22 37.25
N PRO A 516 -20.51 -2.90 36.38
CA PRO A 516 -20.06 -4.24 36.68
C PRO A 516 -19.10 -4.16 37.88
N GLY A 517 -19.56 -4.60 39.05
CA GLY A 517 -18.68 -4.96 40.14
C GLY A 517 -17.78 -6.11 39.66
N GLY A 518 -16.56 -5.78 39.25
CA GLY A 518 -15.64 -6.77 38.69
C GLY A 518 -14.35 -6.24 38.08
N VAL A 519 -14.23 -4.94 37.77
CA VAL A 519 -12.94 -4.39 37.33
C VAL A 519 -12.09 -4.09 38.57
N GLN A 520 -11.03 -4.87 38.77
CA GLN A 520 -10.11 -4.66 39.89
C GLN A 520 -9.45 -3.27 39.79
N ALA A 521 -9.30 -2.58 40.92
CA ALA A 521 -8.72 -1.23 40.99
C ALA A 521 -7.32 -1.15 40.32
N GLU A 522 -6.57 -2.25 40.36
CA GLU A 522 -5.29 -2.37 39.67
C GLU A 522 -5.42 -2.25 38.14
N PHE A 523 -6.42 -2.87 37.52
CA PHE A 523 -6.67 -2.77 36.09
C PHE A 523 -7.01 -1.32 35.69
N GLN A 524 -7.89 -0.66 36.45
CA GLN A 524 -8.25 0.75 36.21
C GLN A 524 -7.04 1.69 36.34
N SER A 525 -6.20 1.48 37.35
CA SER A 525 -4.97 2.28 37.54
C SER A 525 -3.98 2.15 36.38
N ARG A 526 -3.88 0.94 35.79
CA ARG A 526 -3.03 0.67 34.62
C ARG A 526 -3.65 1.30 33.36
N LEU A 527 -4.97 1.29 33.26
CA LEU A 527 -5.71 1.93 32.16
C LEU A 527 -5.60 3.46 32.19
N GLN A 528 -5.61 4.09 33.37
CA GLN A 528 -5.32 5.53 33.51
C GLN A 528 -3.92 5.91 33.01
N ARG A 529 -2.90 5.07 33.28
CA ARG A 529 -1.55 5.32 32.75
C ARG A 529 -1.49 5.21 31.22
N LEU A 530 -2.29 4.31 30.65
CA LEU A 530 -2.43 4.18 29.20
C LEU A 530 -3.08 5.43 28.59
N GLU A 531 -4.11 5.97 29.25
CA GLU A 531 -4.77 7.23 28.86
C GLU A 531 -3.81 8.42 28.91
N SER A 532 -3.02 8.57 29.99
CA SER A 532 -2.01 9.64 30.06
C SER A 532 -0.96 9.55 28.95
N ALA A 533 -0.56 8.33 28.56
CA ALA A 533 0.34 8.13 27.43
C ALA A 533 -0.34 8.46 26.08
N TYR A 534 -1.63 8.18 25.93
CA TYR A 534 -2.41 8.62 24.76
C TYR A 534 -2.46 10.15 24.64
N GLU A 535 -2.66 10.87 25.74
CA GLU A 535 -2.65 12.34 25.74
C GLU A 535 -1.29 12.93 25.32
N ALA A 536 -0.19 12.27 25.70
CA ALA A 536 1.14 12.68 25.25
C ALA A 536 1.31 12.52 23.73
N ILE A 537 0.78 11.44 23.15
CA ILE A 537 0.71 11.26 21.69
C ILE A 537 -0.12 12.38 21.04
N ALA A 538 -1.28 12.70 21.60
CA ALA A 538 -2.14 13.78 21.08
C ALA A 538 -1.40 15.12 21.01
N LYS A 539 -0.66 15.48 22.07
CA LYS A 539 0.20 16.67 22.09
C LYS A 539 1.28 16.65 21.01
N ALA A 540 1.89 15.48 20.74
CA ALA A 540 2.89 15.37 19.68
C ALA A 540 2.31 15.63 18.28
N VAL A 541 1.05 15.23 18.04
CA VAL A 541 0.32 15.53 16.79
C VAL A 541 0.03 17.01 16.66
N GLU A 542 -0.43 17.67 17.74
CA GLU A 542 -0.66 19.11 17.76
C GLU A 542 0.62 19.90 17.42
N LEU A 543 1.76 19.46 17.94
CA LEU A 543 3.08 20.04 17.68
C LEU A 543 3.65 19.66 16.31
N LYS A 544 3.02 18.73 15.57
CA LYS A 544 3.49 18.20 14.28
C LYS A 544 4.92 17.63 14.34
N ASP A 545 5.32 17.05 15.48
CA ASP A 545 6.66 16.50 15.69
C ASP A 545 6.67 14.98 15.54
N ILE A 546 7.23 14.49 14.43
CA ILE A 546 7.33 13.05 14.12
C ILE A 546 8.25 12.32 15.12
N THR A 547 9.33 12.96 15.57
CA THR A 547 10.30 12.32 16.45
C THR A 547 9.70 12.15 17.84
N LEU A 548 9.07 13.20 18.36
CA LEU A 548 8.32 13.14 19.61
C LEU A 548 7.20 12.10 19.52
N PHE A 549 6.41 12.12 18.44
CA PHE A 549 5.31 11.17 18.22
C PHE A 549 5.79 9.70 18.28
N ARG A 550 6.90 9.36 17.61
CA ARG A 550 7.47 8.00 17.66
C ARG A 550 7.89 7.60 19.08
N ASN A 551 8.49 8.53 19.83
CA ASN A 551 8.91 8.29 21.21
C ASN A 551 7.70 8.09 22.13
N GLU A 552 6.65 8.90 22.01
CA GLU A 552 5.43 8.76 22.80
C GLU A 552 4.70 7.44 22.51
N PHE A 553 4.71 6.97 21.25
CA PHE A 553 4.23 5.62 20.92
C PHE A 553 5.05 4.49 21.55
N GLN A 554 6.34 4.71 21.82
CA GLN A 554 7.13 3.75 22.60
C GLN A 554 6.59 3.68 24.03
N VAL A 555 6.43 4.82 24.69
CA VAL A 555 5.89 4.95 26.05
C VAL A 555 4.48 4.36 26.16
N PHE A 556 3.60 4.67 25.21
CA PHE A 556 2.26 4.11 25.14
C PHE A 556 2.27 2.58 25.01
N GLY A 557 3.15 2.02 24.18
CA GLY A 557 3.32 0.57 24.09
C GLY A 557 3.80 -0.09 25.39
N GLU A 558 4.70 0.58 26.13
CA GLU A 558 5.14 0.11 27.44
C GLU A 558 4.01 0.16 28.49
N ALA A 559 3.17 1.20 28.43
CA ALA A 559 1.97 1.31 29.27
C ALA A 559 0.96 0.21 28.93
N LEU A 560 0.70 -0.03 27.63
CA LEU A 560 -0.22 -1.06 27.15
C LEU A 560 0.22 -2.46 27.60
N GLY A 561 1.50 -2.79 27.44
CA GLY A 561 2.06 -4.08 27.89
C GLY A 561 1.98 -4.30 29.40
N LYS A 562 1.82 -3.24 30.19
CA LYS A 562 1.60 -3.31 31.64
C LYS A 562 0.14 -3.49 32.00
N VAL A 563 -0.84 -3.39 31.11
CA VAL A 563 -2.24 -3.67 31.44
C VAL A 563 -2.47 -5.18 31.40
N ASP A 564 -2.67 -5.81 32.57
CA ASP A 564 -2.86 -7.26 32.64
C ASP A 564 -4.33 -7.63 32.41
N GLY A 565 -4.63 -8.15 31.22
CA GLY A 565 -5.96 -8.66 30.90
C GLY A 565 -6.39 -9.84 31.77
N LYS A 566 -5.49 -10.54 32.49
CA LYS A 566 -5.84 -11.70 33.34
C LYS A 566 -6.69 -11.31 34.54
N LEU A 567 -6.73 -10.03 34.86
CA LEU A 567 -7.59 -9.45 35.89
C LEU A 567 -9.06 -9.37 35.45
N LEU A 568 -9.36 -9.61 34.16
CA LEU A 568 -10.70 -9.66 33.59
C LEU A 568 -11.15 -11.11 33.34
N ALA A 569 -12.45 -11.35 33.41
CA ALA A 569 -13.06 -12.65 33.15
C ALA A 569 -14.20 -12.56 32.13
N GLY A 570 -14.49 -13.69 31.46
CA GLY A 570 -15.61 -13.82 30.54
C GLY A 570 -15.55 -12.85 29.36
N HIS A 571 -16.66 -12.19 29.08
CA HIS A 571 -16.81 -11.28 27.93
C HIS A 571 -15.86 -10.08 27.98
N LEU A 572 -15.63 -9.49 29.17
CA LEU A 572 -14.72 -8.35 29.34
C LEU A 572 -13.27 -8.69 28.95
N ARG A 573 -12.85 -9.92 29.26
CA ARG A 573 -11.53 -10.41 28.85
C ARG A 573 -11.41 -10.47 27.32
N MET A 574 -12.43 -10.95 26.64
CA MET A 574 -12.45 -11.06 25.17
C MET A 574 -12.40 -9.70 24.50
N LEU A 575 -13.16 -8.73 25.01
CA LEU A 575 -13.14 -7.35 24.53
C LEU A 575 -11.75 -6.73 24.70
N TRP A 576 -11.10 -6.99 25.83
CA TRP A 576 -9.75 -6.50 26.09
C TRP A 576 -8.71 -7.15 25.18
N ASP A 577 -8.78 -8.46 24.97
CA ASP A 577 -7.84 -9.16 24.08
C ASP A 577 -7.93 -8.63 22.64
N GLU A 578 -9.14 -8.35 22.14
CA GLU A 578 -9.35 -7.71 20.83
C GLU A 578 -8.77 -6.28 20.78
N LEU A 579 -9.17 -5.42 21.73
CA LEU A 579 -8.75 -4.02 21.73
C LEU A 579 -7.26 -3.86 21.97
N SER A 580 -6.67 -4.67 22.85
CA SER A 580 -5.23 -4.68 23.08
C SER A 580 -4.44 -5.18 21.87
N MET A 581 -4.96 -6.12 21.08
CA MET A 581 -4.37 -6.51 19.80
C MET A 581 -4.33 -5.31 18.84
N LEU A 582 -5.46 -4.61 18.67
CA LEU A 582 -5.55 -3.43 17.79
C LEU A 582 -4.61 -2.31 18.24
N LEU A 583 -4.58 -1.99 19.53
CA LEU A 583 -3.67 -0.98 20.08
C LEU A 583 -2.19 -1.37 19.94
N ASN A 584 -1.84 -2.66 20.06
CA ASN A 584 -0.48 -3.12 19.80
C ASN A 584 -0.09 -2.95 18.33
N ASN A 585 -1.02 -3.11 17.39
CA ASN A 585 -0.78 -2.83 15.98
C ASN A 585 -0.53 -1.33 15.77
N ASP A 586 -1.34 -0.47 16.38
CA ASP A 586 -1.16 0.99 16.34
C ASP A 586 0.23 1.39 16.87
N VAL A 587 0.69 0.77 17.96
CA VAL A 587 2.04 0.98 18.53
C VAL A 587 3.14 0.66 17.53
N VAL A 588 3.04 -0.48 16.86
CA VAL A 588 4.07 -0.94 15.92
C VAL A 588 4.10 -0.09 14.65
N GLU A 589 2.95 0.37 14.17
CA GLU A 589 2.88 1.35 13.07
C GLU A 589 3.45 2.71 13.50
N GLY A 590 3.05 3.22 14.66
CA GLY A 590 3.41 4.55 15.15
C GLY A 590 4.91 4.76 15.33
N ARG A 591 5.62 3.73 15.77
CA ARG A 591 7.10 3.75 15.91
C ARG A 591 7.84 3.91 14.57
N ASN A 592 7.19 3.65 13.44
CA ASN A 592 7.82 3.57 12.12
C ASN A 592 7.37 4.68 11.14
N ILE A 593 6.50 5.59 11.55
CA ILE A 593 5.92 6.63 10.68
C ILE A 593 6.98 7.60 10.16
N LYS A 594 6.98 7.91 8.86
CA LYS A 594 7.97 8.82 8.25
C LYS A 594 7.39 10.15 7.78
N LYS A 595 6.08 10.23 7.56
CA LYS A 595 5.41 11.39 6.97
C LYS A 595 4.34 11.96 7.91
N LEU A 596 4.11 13.27 7.84
CA LEU A 596 3.04 13.94 8.61
C LEU A 596 1.64 13.41 8.27
N ALA A 597 1.34 13.15 7.00
CA ALA A 597 0.04 12.59 6.61
C ALA A 597 -0.23 11.20 7.22
N GLU A 598 0.81 10.38 7.40
CA GLU A 598 0.70 9.07 8.04
C GLU A 598 0.44 9.21 9.54
N MET A 599 1.05 10.21 10.19
CA MET A 599 0.84 10.55 11.60
C MET A 599 -0.63 10.85 11.89
N GLU A 600 -1.24 11.76 11.13
CA GLU A 600 -2.65 12.15 11.32
C GLU A 600 -3.60 10.96 11.11
N ARG A 601 -3.35 10.14 10.07
CA ARG A 601 -4.15 8.93 9.82
C ARG A 601 -4.08 7.96 11.00
N LEU A 602 -2.87 7.64 11.46
CA LEU A 602 -2.70 6.67 12.55
C LEU A 602 -3.28 7.22 13.86
N PHE A 603 -3.12 8.51 14.13
CA PHE A 603 -3.69 9.11 15.32
C PHE A 603 -5.21 8.97 15.36
N ASN A 604 -5.90 9.18 14.24
CA ASN A 604 -7.35 8.96 14.17
C ASN A 604 -7.75 7.51 14.47
N VAL A 605 -6.99 6.52 13.95
CA VAL A 605 -7.22 5.09 14.24
C VAL A 605 -7.03 4.82 15.73
N LEU A 606 -5.94 5.31 16.32
CA LEU A 606 -5.66 5.18 17.75
C LEU A 606 -6.76 5.81 18.60
N THR A 607 -7.22 7.02 18.25
CA THR A 607 -8.32 7.71 18.94
C THR A 607 -9.60 6.89 18.92
N ASN A 608 -9.96 6.30 17.78
CA ASN A 608 -11.13 5.43 17.68
C ASN A 608 -11.00 4.19 18.56
N ASN A 609 -9.84 3.53 18.56
CA ASN A 609 -9.58 2.37 19.41
C ASN A 609 -9.60 2.73 20.90
N MET A 610 -9.04 3.88 21.28
CA MET A 610 -9.07 4.38 22.66
C MET A 610 -10.47 4.77 23.11
N ASN A 611 -11.30 5.36 22.25
CA ASN A 611 -12.70 5.63 22.58
C ASN A 611 -13.48 4.34 22.85
N ARG A 612 -13.24 3.27 22.07
CA ARG A 612 -13.83 1.95 22.33
C ARG A 612 -13.37 1.38 23.68
N VAL A 613 -12.10 1.57 24.04
CA VAL A 613 -11.60 1.20 25.37
C VAL A 613 -12.34 1.96 26.48
N ARG A 614 -12.52 3.28 26.33
CA ARG A 614 -13.26 4.13 27.29
C ARG A 614 -14.70 3.66 27.47
N GLU A 615 -15.41 3.42 26.37
CA GLU A 615 -16.80 2.96 26.36
C GLU A 615 -16.97 1.60 27.06
N GLN A 616 -16.04 0.66 26.85
CA GLN A 616 -16.17 -0.70 27.36
C GLN A 616 -15.63 -0.89 28.79
N PHE A 617 -14.61 -0.13 29.20
CA PHE A 617 -13.92 -0.32 30.48
C PHE A 617 -14.04 0.87 31.45
N GLY A 618 -14.69 1.96 31.05
CA GLY A 618 -15.05 3.06 31.94
C GLY A 618 -13.85 3.86 32.45
N THR A 619 -12.91 4.26 31.58
CA THR A 619 -11.94 5.30 31.91
C THR A 619 -12.56 6.67 31.77
N SER A 620 -13.08 7.20 32.88
CA SER A 620 -13.42 8.61 32.96
C SER A 620 -12.13 9.44 33.01
N HIS A 621 -11.68 9.97 31.87
CA HIS A 621 -10.99 11.27 31.87
C HIS A 621 -11.96 12.45 31.74
N ASP A 622 -13.26 12.15 31.83
CA ASP A 622 -14.34 13.09 31.63
C ASP A 622 -15.07 13.46 32.92
N ALA A 623 -14.31 13.67 34.01
CA ALA A 623 -14.79 14.57 35.07
C ALA A 623 -14.73 16.05 34.63
N GLN A 624 -14.16 16.36 33.44
CA GLN A 624 -14.12 17.71 32.88
C GLN A 624 -14.63 17.84 31.43
N SER A 625 -15.03 16.76 30.73
CA SER A 625 -15.72 16.90 29.43
C SER A 625 -16.93 15.98 29.16
N SER A 626 -17.31 15.15 30.15
CA SER A 626 -18.64 14.55 30.25
C SER A 626 -19.25 14.99 31.58
N GLN A 627 -19.73 16.23 31.61
CA GLN A 627 -20.93 16.44 32.40
C GLN A 627 -21.94 15.39 31.91
N PRO A 628 -22.67 14.68 32.80
CA PRO A 628 -23.95 14.13 32.36
C PRO A 628 -24.66 15.29 31.67
N SER A 629 -25.34 15.07 30.55
CA SER A 629 -26.12 16.12 29.88
C SER A 629 -27.07 16.77 30.88
N GLN A 630 -26.55 17.77 31.60
CA GLN A 630 -27.29 18.79 32.26
C GLN A 630 -27.70 19.60 31.06
N HIS A 631 -28.87 19.27 30.52
CA HIS A 631 -29.60 20.24 29.75
C HIS A 631 -29.63 21.49 30.63
N HIS A 632 -28.77 22.46 30.33
CA HIS A 632 -28.90 23.76 30.94
C HIS A 632 -30.31 24.20 30.55
N GLU A 633 -31.15 24.42 31.56
CA GLU A 633 -32.53 24.83 31.34
C GLU A 633 -32.49 26.27 30.82
N VAL A 634 -32.27 26.40 29.52
CA VAL A 634 -32.09 27.66 28.82
C VAL A 634 -33.46 28.30 28.58
N SER A 635 -33.49 29.63 28.57
CA SER A 635 -34.72 30.38 28.32
C SER A 635 -35.35 29.98 26.97
N SER A 636 -36.68 30.04 26.89
CA SER A 636 -37.42 29.77 25.64
C SER A 636 -37.00 30.72 24.50
N VAL A 637 -36.54 31.94 24.84
CA VAL A 637 -35.98 32.90 23.89
C VAL A 637 -34.68 32.37 23.28
N PHE A 638 -33.73 31.89 24.09
CA PHE A 638 -32.49 31.31 23.59
C PHE A 638 -32.73 30.02 22.79
N GLN A 639 -33.65 29.17 23.23
CA GLN A 639 -34.04 27.98 22.46
C GLN A 639 -34.58 28.34 21.08
N SER A 640 -35.39 29.40 20.96
CA SER A 640 -35.92 29.86 19.66
C SER A 640 -34.84 30.40 18.72
N GLN A 641 -33.73 30.92 19.26
CA GLN A 641 -32.58 31.35 18.46
C GLN A 641 -31.75 30.15 17.98
N LEU A 642 -31.61 29.11 18.81
CA LEU A 642 -30.99 27.84 18.41
C LEU A 642 -31.76 27.13 17.29
N VAL A 643 -33.11 27.28 17.24
CA VAL A 643 -33.92 26.79 16.11
C VAL A 643 -33.37 27.31 14.78
N LYS A 644 -33.18 28.64 14.69
CA LYS A 644 -32.73 29.30 13.46
C LYS A 644 -31.34 28.84 13.03
N LEU A 645 -30.45 28.64 14.00
CA LEU A 645 -29.12 28.08 13.75
C LEU A 645 -29.18 26.67 13.19
N TRP A 646 -30.06 25.84 13.74
CA TRP A 646 -30.26 24.49 13.25
C TRP A 646 -30.88 24.46 11.84
N GLU A 647 -31.84 25.33 11.54
CA GLU A 647 -32.38 25.49 10.19
C GLU A 647 -31.30 25.91 9.17
N ALA A 648 -30.38 26.80 9.58
CA ALA A 648 -29.24 27.19 8.76
C ALA A 648 -28.28 26.01 8.52
N TYR A 649 -28.02 25.19 9.55
CA TYR A 649 -27.23 23.96 9.43
C TYR A 649 -27.86 22.96 8.45
N LEU A 650 -29.16 22.69 8.58
CA LEU A 650 -29.89 21.77 7.70
C LEU A 650 -29.93 22.27 6.25
N SER A 651 -30.07 23.59 6.06
CA SER A 651 -30.03 24.21 4.72
C SER A 651 -28.67 23.98 4.05
N LEU A 652 -27.58 24.12 4.81
CA LEU A 652 -26.23 23.85 4.32
C LEU A 652 -26.03 22.36 4.01
N GLN A 653 -26.48 21.47 4.89
CA GLN A 653 -26.44 20.02 4.69
C GLN A 653 -27.16 19.62 3.39
N GLN A 654 -28.36 20.18 3.16
CA GLN A 654 -29.16 19.91 1.95
C GLN A 654 -28.50 20.47 0.68
N ALA A 655 -27.90 21.66 0.75
CA ALA A 655 -27.14 22.24 -0.37
C ALA A 655 -25.95 21.36 -0.76
N LEU A 656 -25.22 20.83 0.23
CA LEU A 656 -24.10 19.92 -0.01
C LEU A 656 -24.54 18.55 -0.55
N ALA A 657 -25.67 18.03 -0.08
CA ALA A 657 -26.27 16.78 -0.59
C ALA A 657 -26.77 16.92 -2.04
N SER A 658 -27.08 18.13 -2.49
CA SER A 658 -27.53 18.42 -3.87
C SER A 658 -26.41 18.82 -4.84
N ASP A 659 -25.14 18.71 -4.42
CA ASP A 659 -23.96 19.11 -5.22
C ASP A 659 -23.98 20.58 -5.69
N ASN A 660 -24.75 21.45 -5.04
CA ASN A 660 -24.92 22.83 -5.49
C ASN A 660 -24.02 23.80 -4.71
N PHE A 661 -22.90 24.18 -5.33
CA PHE A 661 -21.91 25.09 -4.73
C PHE A 661 -22.46 26.48 -4.41
N SER A 662 -23.28 27.06 -5.29
CA SER A 662 -23.86 28.39 -5.07
C SER A 662 -24.82 28.40 -3.89
N LEU A 663 -25.69 27.38 -3.78
CA LEU A 663 -26.56 27.20 -2.62
C LEU A 663 -25.76 26.93 -1.35
N ALA A 664 -24.66 26.17 -1.43
CA ALA A 664 -23.81 25.91 -0.28
C ALA A 664 -23.15 27.19 0.25
N GLN A 665 -22.62 28.05 -0.64
CA GLN A 665 -22.08 29.35 -0.25
C GLN A 665 -23.16 30.27 0.35
N GLN A 666 -24.35 30.33 -0.25
CA GLN A 666 -25.47 31.10 0.32
C GLN A 666 -25.87 30.58 1.70
N ALA A 667 -25.93 29.26 1.89
CA ALA A 667 -26.25 28.65 3.17
C ALA A 667 -25.16 28.89 4.24
N VAL A 668 -23.87 28.92 3.85
CA VAL A 668 -22.77 29.31 4.76
C VAL A 668 -22.95 30.76 5.22
N THR A 669 -23.23 31.69 4.30
CA THR A 669 -23.47 33.10 4.65
C THR A 669 -24.70 33.25 5.54
N HIS A 670 -25.79 32.54 5.23
CA HIS A 670 -26.99 32.51 6.07
C HIS A 670 -26.68 32.01 7.48
N PHE A 671 -25.88 30.94 7.61
CA PHE A 671 -25.43 30.43 8.91
C PHE A 671 -24.63 31.49 9.66
N GLN A 672 -23.66 32.16 9.00
CA GLN A 672 -22.88 33.24 9.63
C GLN A 672 -23.78 34.36 10.19
N THR A 673 -24.79 34.78 9.42
CA THR A 673 -25.77 35.77 9.86
C THR A 673 -26.57 35.26 11.07
N SER A 674 -27.16 34.06 10.98
CA SER A 674 -27.94 33.48 12.07
C SER A 674 -27.11 33.29 13.35
N LEU A 675 -25.81 32.98 13.23
CA LEU A 675 -24.90 32.86 14.37
C LEU A 675 -24.62 34.21 15.03
N SER A 676 -24.44 35.26 14.25
CA SER A 676 -24.20 36.61 14.77
C SER A 676 -25.43 37.24 15.45
N GLU A 677 -26.63 36.75 15.14
CA GLU A 677 -27.90 37.21 15.71
C GLU A 677 -28.28 36.51 17.02
N VAL A 678 -27.52 35.50 17.47
CA VAL A 678 -27.82 34.82 18.73
C VAL A 678 -27.41 35.70 19.91
N ASP A 679 -28.40 36.04 20.73
CA ASP A 679 -28.25 36.80 21.95
C ASP A 679 -27.98 35.85 23.12
N ALA A 680 -26.78 35.97 23.69
CA ALA A 680 -26.31 35.16 24.81
C ALA A 680 -26.52 35.82 26.17
N GLU A 681 -27.03 37.06 26.25
CA GLU A 681 -27.35 37.74 27.53
C GLU A 681 -28.30 36.94 28.45
N PRO A 682 -29.30 36.20 27.94
CA PRO A 682 -30.21 35.42 28.78
C PRO A 682 -29.62 34.14 29.39
N LEU A 683 -28.35 33.81 29.12
CA LEU A 683 -27.70 32.60 29.63
C LEU A 683 -27.15 32.79 31.05
N ALA A 684 -27.21 31.74 31.87
CA ALA A 684 -26.48 31.68 33.13
C ALA A 684 -24.96 31.73 32.89
N GLU A 685 -24.18 32.16 33.89
CA GLU A 685 -22.75 32.44 33.77
C GLU A 685 -21.93 31.24 33.25
N ASP A 686 -22.29 30.02 33.68
CA ASP A 686 -21.70 28.76 33.24
C ASP A 686 -22.08 28.42 31.78
N ALA A 687 -23.34 28.58 31.40
CA ALA A 687 -23.84 28.37 30.05
C ALA A 687 -23.30 29.42 29.06
N HIS A 688 -23.07 30.64 29.53
CA HIS A 688 -22.54 31.75 28.73
C HIS A 688 -21.07 31.52 28.34
N GLU A 689 -20.24 31.02 29.25
CA GLU A 689 -18.83 30.67 28.95
C GLU A 689 -18.74 29.49 27.96
N VAL A 690 -19.61 28.48 28.09
CA VAL A 690 -19.68 27.39 27.13
C VAL A 690 -20.12 27.90 25.76
N TRP A 691 -21.16 28.74 25.70
CA TRP A 691 -21.62 29.35 24.44
C TRP A 691 -20.52 30.18 23.77
N LYS A 692 -19.80 31.01 24.53
CA LYS A 692 -18.70 31.84 24.01
C LYS A 692 -17.59 31.01 23.36
N LYS A 693 -17.22 29.89 23.98
CA LYS A 693 -16.23 28.95 23.44
C LYS A 693 -16.71 28.31 22.14
N GLU A 694 -17.95 27.81 22.12
CA GLU A 694 -18.50 27.15 20.94
C GLU A 694 -18.73 28.14 19.78
N ASN A 695 -19.25 29.34 20.07
CA ASN A 695 -19.47 30.42 19.10
C ASN A 695 -18.15 30.84 18.40
N PHE A 696 -17.04 30.92 19.15
CA PHE A 696 -15.74 31.21 18.57
C PHE A 696 -15.32 30.17 17.53
N LYS A 697 -15.48 28.87 17.84
CA LYS A 697 -15.16 27.79 16.89
C LYS A 697 -16.06 27.81 15.66
N PHE A 698 -17.38 28.01 15.85
CA PHE A 698 -18.32 28.13 14.73
C PHE A 698 -17.92 29.27 13.79
N THR A 699 -17.58 30.44 14.35
CA THR A 699 -17.14 31.60 13.57
C THR A 699 -15.90 31.27 12.73
N GLN A 700 -14.89 30.61 13.32
CA GLN A 700 -13.69 30.21 12.60
C GLN A 700 -13.97 29.20 11.48
N ILE A 701 -14.81 28.19 11.75
CA ILE A 701 -15.16 27.17 10.75
C ILE A 701 -15.90 27.81 9.58
N LEU A 702 -16.91 28.64 9.87
CA LEU A 702 -17.73 29.29 8.85
C LEU A 702 -16.94 30.32 8.03
N GLN A 703 -16.02 31.08 8.66
CA GLN A 703 -15.14 32.01 7.94
C GLN A 703 -14.24 31.29 6.92
N ASN A 704 -13.73 30.11 7.28
CA ASN A 704 -12.95 29.30 6.35
C ASN A 704 -13.83 28.70 5.24
N MET A 705 -15.08 28.34 5.54
CA MET A 705 -16.03 27.85 4.55
C MET A 705 -16.43 28.94 3.55
N SER A 706 -16.62 30.18 3.99
CA SER A 706 -17.01 31.29 3.11
C SER A 706 -15.88 31.70 2.15
N GLN A 707 -14.62 31.44 2.50
CA GLN A 707 -13.45 31.66 1.64
C GLN A 707 -13.13 30.51 0.69
N SER A 708 -13.90 29.41 0.73
CA SER A 708 -13.64 28.22 -0.09
C SER A 708 -14.08 28.43 -1.54
N GLU A 709 -13.23 28.03 -2.50
CA GLU A 709 -13.47 28.17 -3.95
C GLU A 709 -14.18 26.96 -4.58
N ASP A 710 -14.25 25.83 -3.86
CA ASP A 710 -14.77 24.58 -4.38
C ASP A 710 -15.60 23.78 -3.34
N LEU A 711 -16.45 22.88 -3.85
CA LEU A 711 -17.36 22.08 -3.03
C LEU A 711 -16.65 21.05 -2.14
N LYS A 712 -15.49 20.54 -2.57
CA LYS A 712 -14.73 19.54 -1.80
C LYS A 712 -14.20 20.18 -0.52
N THR A 713 -13.64 21.39 -0.61
CA THR A 713 -13.16 22.14 0.56
C THR A 713 -14.31 22.44 1.54
N ILE A 714 -15.47 22.87 1.05
CA ILE A 714 -16.65 23.10 1.91
C ILE A 714 -17.07 21.80 2.61
N ARG A 715 -17.05 20.64 1.93
CA ARG A 715 -17.38 19.33 2.52
C ARG A 715 -16.42 18.90 3.62
N GLU A 716 -15.12 19.13 3.44
CA GLU A 716 -14.11 18.87 4.47
C GLU A 716 -14.37 19.69 5.73
N LYS A 717 -14.66 20.99 5.57
CA LYS A 717 -14.99 21.87 6.71
C LYS A 717 -16.36 21.59 7.32
N PHE A 718 -17.32 21.15 6.53
CA PHE A 718 -18.65 20.73 7.02
C PHE A 718 -18.57 19.56 8.01
N SER A 719 -17.57 18.67 7.87
CA SER A 719 -17.31 17.63 8.87
C SER A 719 -16.97 18.21 10.24
N LEU A 720 -16.16 19.28 10.28
CA LEU A 720 -15.83 19.97 11.53
C LEU A 720 -17.06 20.67 12.10
N LEU A 721 -17.81 21.36 11.24
CA LEU A 721 -19.05 22.04 11.61
C LEU A 721 -20.05 21.07 12.26
N SER A 722 -20.23 19.89 11.65
CA SER A 722 -21.17 18.87 12.13
C SER A 722 -20.79 18.32 13.51
N ASN A 723 -19.49 18.19 13.80
CA ASN A 723 -19.02 17.78 15.12
C ASN A 723 -19.32 18.84 16.18
N GLU A 724 -19.09 20.12 15.89
CA GLU A 724 -19.41 21.21 16.82
C GLU A 724 -20.93 21.38 17.01
N THR A 725 -21.74 21.21 15.95
CA THR A 725 -23.20 21.23 16.06
C THR A 725 -23.72 20.10 16.96
N ARG A 726 -23.09 18.92 16.94
CA ARG A 726 -23.43 17.84 17.87
C ARG A 726 -23.14 18.23 19.32
N VAL A 727 -22.02 18.90 19.58
CA VAL A 727 -21.70 19.41 20.92
C VAL A 727 -22.77 20.41 21.35
N LEU A 728 -23.15 21.34 20.48
CA LEU A 728 -24.17 22.35 20.76
C LEU A 728 -25.53 21.72 21.14
N ILE A 729 -26.00 20.74 20.37
CA ILE A 729 -27.27 20.04 20.63
C ILE A 729 -27.22 19.24 21.93
N ASN A 730 -26.09 18.59 22.23
CA ASN A 730 -25.94 17.83 23.47
C ASN A 730 -25.89 18.73 24.72
N THR A 731 -25.38 19.96 24.58
CA THR A 731 -25.23 20.91 25.68
C THR A 731 -26.49 21.72 25.93
N PHE A 732 -27.08 22.31 24.88
CA PHE A 732 -28.20 23.25 24.99
C PHE A 732 -29.55 22.64 24.56
N GLY A 733 -29.55 21.38 24.13
CA GLY A 733 -30.73 20.71 23.57
C GLY A 733 -30.95 21.03 22.09
N PRO A 734 -31.87 20.31 21.43
CA PRO A 734 -32.12 20.44 20.00
C PRO A 734 -32.93 21.69 19.62
N GLY A 735 -33.06 22.68 20.52
CA GLY A 735 -33.80 23.92 20.25
C GLY A 735 -35.22 23.68 19.72
N GLY A 736 -36.02 22.82 20.35
CA GLY A 736 -37.41 22.57 19.93
C GLY A 736 -37.64 21.58 18.79
N PHE A 737 -36.59 21.00 18.18
CA PHE A 737 -36.77 19.93 17.19
C PHE A 737 -37.10 18.58 17.86
N GLU A 738 -38.20 17.94 17.42
CA GLU A 738 -38.72 16.69 18.00
C GLU A 738 -37.77 15.49 17.82
N THR A 739 -37.06 15.42 16.68
CA THR A 739 -36.14 14.31 16.37
C THR A 739 -34.90 14.78 15.64
N VAL A 740 -33.73 14.42 16.17
CA VAL A 740 -32.44 14.62 15.51
C VAL A 740 -31.73 13.28 15.35
N TYR A 741 -31.34 12.95 14.12
CA TYR A 741 -30.57 11.75 13.79
C TYR A 741 -29.12 12.11 13.48
N GLN A 742 -28.18 11.37 14.07
CA GLN A 742 -26.79 11.35 13.68
C GLN A 742 -26.57 10.24 12.65
N MET A 743 -26.00 10.62 11.52
CA MET A 743 -25.62 9.72 10.43
C MET A 743 -24.09 9.65 10.33
N HIS A 744 -23.57 8.55 9.77
CA HIS A 744 -22.14 8.35 9.58
C HIS A 744 -21.83 7.79 8.19
N CYS A 745 -20.84 8.35 7.50
CA CYS A 745 -20.31 7.82 6.25
C CYS A 745 -18.86 7.36 6.49
N PRO A 746 -18.52 6.07 6.32
CA PRO A 746 -17.18 5.56 6.60
C PRO A 746 -16.18 5.81 5.45
N MET A 747 -16.67 6.01 4.22
CA MET A 747 -15.84 6.06 3.01
C MET A 747 -15.27 7.45 2.72
N VAL A 748 -15.82 8.48 3.34
CA VAL A 748 -15.43 9.87 3.06
C VAL A 748 -14.00 10.16 3.53
N PHE A 749 -13.31 11.05 2.81
CA PHE A 749 -11.93 11.49 3.08
C PHE A 749 -10.93 10.32 3.12
N ASP A 750 -10.95 9.47 2.09
CA ASP A 750 -10.06 8.32 1.94
C ASP A 750 -10.22 7.28 3.07
N GLY A 751 -11.45 7.04 3.51
CA GLY A 751 -11.78 6.06 4.55
C GLY A 751 -11.57 6.55 5.99
N LYS A 752 -11.36 7.86 6.20
CA LYS A 752 -11.32 8.46 7.55
C LYS A 752 -12.70 8.45 8.24
N GLY A 753 -13.76 8.53 7.44
CA GLY A 753 -15.14 8.61 7.91
C GLY A 753 -15.53 9.99 8.43
N ALA A 754 -16.82 10.30 8.41
CA ALA A 754 -17.37 11.54 8.99
C ALA A 754 -18.85 11.38 9.37
N MET A 755 -19.30 12.17 10.34
CA MET A 755 -20.69 12.21 10.80
C MET A 755 -21.39 13.53 10.46
N TRP A 756 -22.69 13.46 10.21
CA TRP A 756 -23.56 14.63 10.08
C TRP A 756 -24.86 14.42 10.85
N LEU A 757 -25.61 15.50 11.01
CA LEU A 757 -26.89 15.50 11.71
C LEU A 757 -28.03 15.80 10.71
N GLN A 758 -29.23 15.25 10.93
CA GLN A 758 -30.40 15.55 10.11
C GLN A 758 -31.70 15.39 10.90
N GLY A 759 -32.77 16.07 10.45
CA GLY A 759 -34.07 16.09 11.15
C GLY A 759 -34.96 14.86 10.91
N ASP A 760 -34.70 14.07 9.87
CA ASP A 760 -35.52 12.93 9.48
C ASP A 760 -34.68 11.66 9.21
N LYS A 761 -35.33 10.56 8.84
CA LYS A 761 -34.68 9.27 8.55
C LYS A 761 -34.20 9.12 7.10
N GLU A 762 -34.56 10.04 6.21
CA GLU A 762 -34.19 9.96 4.80
C GLU A 762 -32.72 10.39 4.64
N VAL A 763 -31.85 9.40 4.42
CA VAL A 763 -30.40 9.65 4.29
C VAL A 763 -30.12 10.58 3.11
N ARG A 764 -29.44 11.69 3.40
CA ARG A 764 -28.99 12.69 2.42
C ARG A 764 -27.51 12.99 2.68
N ASN A 765 -26.63 12.20 2.07
CA ASN A 765 -25.19 12.26 2.31
C ASN A 765 -24.59 13.59 1.77
N PRO A 766 -24.14 14.51 2.65
CA PRO A 766 -23.62 15.81 2.22
C PRO A 766 -22.21 15.73 1.61
N TYR A 767 -21.49 14.63 1.83
CA TYR A 767 -20.09 14.50 1.42
C TYR A 767 -19.91 13.94 0.01
N PHE A 768 -20.78 13.01 -0.39
CA PHE A 768 -20.75 12.43 -1.73
C PHE A 768 -21.87 12.96 -2.64
N GLY A 769 -22.78 13.78 -2.11
CA GLY A 769 -23.87 14.38 -2.88
C GLY A 769 -24.71 13.33 -3.61
N GLN A 770 -25.05 13.60 -4.87
CA GLN A 770 -25.86 12.73 -5.70
C GLN A 770 -25.18 11.39 -6.02
N ALA A 771 -23.85 11.31 -5.98
CA ALA A 771 -23.13 10.07 -6.29
C ALA A 771 -23.43 8.94 -5.29
N MET A 772 -23.63 9.28 -4.01
CA MET A 772 -23.97 8.31 -2.96
C MET A 772 -24.96 8.88 -1.95
N LEU A 773 -26.03 9.52 -2.45
CA LEU A 773 -26.96 10.33 -1.65
C LEU A 773 -27.58 9.55 -0.47
N LYS A 774 -27.87 8.26 -0.68
CA LYS A 774 -28.57 7.41 0.31
C LYS A 774 -27.62 6.54 1.15
N CYS A 775 -26.31 6.76 1.07
CA CYS A 775 -25.31 5.94 1.74
C CYS A 775 -24.94 6.48 3.14
N ALA A 776 -25.21 5.69 4.18
CA ALA A 776 -24.80 5.91 5.57
C ALA A 776 -24.75 4.57 6.34
N ASP A 777 -23.80 4.42 7.26
CA ASP A 777 -23.55 3.15 7.97
C ASP A 777 -24.46 2.94 9.19
N ARG A 778 -24.73 3.98 9.98
CA ARG A 778 -25.49 3.89 11.24
C ARG A 778 -26.24 5.19 11.51
N THR A 779 -27.52 5.07 11.89
CA THR A 779 -28.36 6.20 12.29
C THR A 779 -28.60 6.14 13.80
N LYS A 780 -28.16 7.14 14.56
CA LYS A 780 -28.36 7.23 16.02
C LYS A 780 -29.31 8.36 16.33
N LEU A 781 -30.39 8.08 17.07
CA LEU A 781 -31.30 9.12 17.55
C LEU A 781 -30.62 9.87 18.72
N ILE A 782 -30.53 11.20 18.61
CA ILE A 782 -29.94 12.06 19.65
C ILE A 782 -31.02 12.58 20.61
N SER A 783 -32.23 12.89 20.14
CA SER A 783 -33.29 13.48 20.97
C SER A 783 -34.69 13.01 20.58
N LYS A 784 -35.59 12.94 21.59
CA LYS A 784 -37.05 12.83 21.46
C LYS A 784 -37.72 13.14 22.81
N GLU A 785 -38.64 14.11 22.94
CA GLU A 785 -39.64 14.21 24.04
C GLU A 785 -40.60 15.42 23.89
N LYS A 786 -41.86 15.44 24.35
CA LYS A 786 -42.61 14.67 25.36
C LYS A 786 -44.12 14.60 25.02
N ASP A 787 -44.77 13.47 25.30
CA ASP A 787 -46.25 13.34 25.38
C ASP A 787 -46.78 14.32 26.45
N ILE A 788 -47.73 15.18 26.06
CA ILE A 788 -48.49 16.01 27.01
C ILE A 788 -49.57 15.12 27.64
N ASP A 789 -49.41 14.96 28.95
CA ASP A 789 -50.29 14.27 29.90
C ASP A 789 -51.74 14.80 29.79
N HIS A 790 -52.64 14.01 29.20
CA HIS A 790 -54.08 14.23 29.27
C HIS A 790 -54.56 13.97 30.72
N LYS A 791 -54.48 14.99 31.57
CA LYS A 791 -55.34 15.03 32.76
C LYS A 791 -56.74 15.45 32.36
N GLY A 792 -57.69 14.56 32.59
CA GLY A 792 -59.11 14.78 32.37
C GLY A 792 -59.62 16.03 33.08
N GLY A 793 -60.34 16.84 32.32
CA GLY A 793 -61.29 17.83 32.81
C GLY A 793 -62.60 17.58 32.08
N HIS A 794 -63.59 17.05 32.79
CA HIS A 794 -64.97 17.06 32.36
C HIS A 794 -65.41 18.50 32.07
N HIS A 795 -66.00 18.75 30.90
CA HIS A 795 -67.18 19.61 30.80
C HIS A 795 -68.00 19.29 29.56
N HIS A 796 -69.30 19.10 29.82
CA HIS A 796 -70.40 19.02 28.87
C HIS A 796 -70.48 20.27 27.98
N GLU A 797 -70.60 20.10 26.68
CA GLU A 797 -71.81 20.34 25.87
C GLU A 797 -71.62 19.80 24.44
#